data_AF-A0A978T211-F1
#
_entry.id   AF-A0A978T211-F1
#
_cell.length_a   1.000
_cell.length_b   1.000
_cell.length_c   1.000
_cell.angle_alpha   90.00
_cell.angle_beta   90.00
_cell.angle_gamma   90.00
#
_symmetry.space_group_name_H-M   'P 1'
#
loop_
_entity.id
_entity.type
_entity.pdbx_description
1 polymer ?
#
loop_
_entity_poly.entity_id
_entity_poly.type
_entity_poly.pdbx_seq_one_letter_code
_entity_poly.pdbx_strand_id
1 'polypeptide(L)'
;MTQKIRTPVALIIFKRPETTRKVLNVIRKVKPPKLLVIADGAREDKPGEWEKCLQAREVVRGVDWDCEVLTNYSDVNLGCRKRVSSGLDWVFSLVEKAIILEDDCIPHPSFFRYCEELLERYGENERIMMISGDNFQFGRNKTGYSYYFSRYGHCWGWATWRRAWLKYDDSMKKWPELRDSGWLNEFLKNSQAAAYWSKIFQAVYDGFDTWDYVWVFALWNNNGFCILPEVNLVRNIGFGVEATHTIKRESIFANMPVAAMDFPLKHPPIITPHIEADNFTEETQFSGAFCPTKCKICHSDSYYFATAKFLQKYDVKYYQCSNCGFVQTENPYWLEEAYSEAIAASDIGLLYRNNFLAEIAARLIFNYFNHEGKFLDYGGGYGVFVRLMRDRGFDFYWYDKFCRNLFATGFELSDCQDKKFEMVTAFEVFEHFNNPLGEMENILQYSQNILISTQLLPKNNPKPDEWWYYAPHEGQHVGIYTRKALEIMARKYNLKLYTDGESLHLLTVNNNLPENLFTLIKRGETKTPSKESLLARDYETVISRIAQRQRITRIPEPKSPIIVIDGVFFQLWRTGIARVWYSLLREWAKGEFASHILVLDRVNTAPRIEGIRYRTIAGYNVNNIEGDRRLLQQICDEEGAELFISTYYTIPQTTPSILMLHDMIPELFGLDLNHPSWRGKTEAINYASHYICVSENTARDLRRIYPHIRETDITIAYNGVGEEFYPANQEEIIRFKHKYGIHKPYFLITSALGEGKYKNTILFFQAFSKLANRGGFDVVATGFGNQLPPEWRKYTTGCSVHCLYLGDEELRVAYSGAVALVYPSKYEGFGLPLLEAMACGCPIITTPNASLPEIGGKAAIYVEDDDVEGMAEALCEIQKPSVRERLIKEGLERVKQFSWANTASIIRETILDVVSLPVKLTDCNYLILPYWQGEEGKLIAALTGILEKLTVAATQTDKTVTLIIDASGYSEEDANSLVSGVVMELMLHQGLDLEKYLDIVFVSDLNERQWRKLLPRIKARISFSLEDVQKASRDLFKDLATVGEEELDGIV
;
A
#
# COMPACT_ATOMS: atom_id res chain seq x y z
N MET A 1 -44.82 -3.40 -31.77
CA MET A 1 -45.94 -2.60 -31.24
C MET A 1 -46.01 -2.84 -29.74
N THR A 2 -45.85 -1.82 -28.88
CA THR A 2 -45.97 -2.01 -27.43
C THR A 2 -47.44 -2.30 -27.06
N GLN A 3 -47.66 -3.40 -26.37
CA GLN A 3 -48.98 -3.85 -25.93
C GLN A 3 -49.51 -2.93 -24.83
N LYS A 4 -50.78 -2.51 -24.91
CA LYS A 4 -51.44 -1.78 -23.83
C LYS A 4 -51.62 -2.70 -22.62
N ILE A 5 -51.37 -2.19 -21.41
CA ILE A 5 -51.63 -2.92 -20.16
C ILE A 5 -53.01 -2.53 -19.60
N ARG A 6 -53.56 -3.39 -18.73
CA ARG A 6 -54.78 -3.15 -17.96
C ARG A 6 -54.48 -2.78 -16.50
N THR A 7 -53.30 -3.12 -16.02
CA THR A 7 -52.86 -2.89 -14.65
C THR A 7 -52.65 -1.40 -14.35
N PRO A 8 -53.19 -0.85 -13.25
CA PRO A 8 -52.91 0.50 -12.80
C PRO A 8 -51.42 0.74 -12.51
N VAL A 9 -50.93 1.95 -12.80
CA VAL A 9 -49.56 2.37 -12.48
C VAL A 9 -49.60 3.45 -11.40
N ALA A 10 -48.84 3.27 -10.32
CA ALA A 10 -48.56 4.29 -9.33
C ALA A 10 -47.19 4.92 -9.63
N LEU A 11 -47.14 6.26 -9.66
CA LEU A 11 -45.92 7.03 -9.90
C LEU A 11 -45.64 7.93 -8.69
N ILE A 12 -44.50 7.72 -8.04
CA ILE A 12 -44.03 8.51 -6.91
C ILE A 12 -43.06 9.57 -7.44
N ILE A 13 -43.38 10.84 -7.21
CA ILE A 13 -42.58 11.99 -7.67
C ILE A 13 -42.25 12.92 -6.51
N PHE A 14 -41.17 13.70 -6.65
CA PHE A 14 -40.90 14.78 -5.71
C PHE A 14 -40.50 16.07 -6.42
N LYS A 15 -39.20 16.31 -6.57
CA LYS A 15 -38.62 17.59 -7.01
C LYS A 15 -37.81 17.49 -8.31
N ARG A 16 -37.95 16.40 -9.06
CA ARG A 16 -37.10 16.10 -10.22
C ARG A 16 -37.92 16.05 -11.52
N PRO A 17 -38.24 17.20 -12.13
CA PRO A 17 -39.09 17.25 -13.32
C PRO A 17 -38.51 16.47 -14.52
N GLU A 18 -37.19 16.52 -14.72
CA GLU A 18 -36.55 15.87 -15.87
C GLU A 18 -36.57 14.33 -15.77
N THR A 19 -36.29 13.77 -14.60
CA THR A 19 -36.34 12.31 -14.42
C THR A 19 -37.79 11.83 -14.45
N THR A 20 -38.71 12.57 -13.79
CA THR A 20 -40.17 12.35 -13.88
C THR A 20 -40.63 12.25 -15.33
N ARG A 21 -40.17 13.18 -16.19
CA ARG A 21 -40.53 13.18 -17.61
C ARG A 21 -40.01 11.94 -18.35
N LYS A 22 -38.78 11.49 -18.06
CA LYS A 22 -38.22 10.28 -18.65
C LYS A 22 -39.03 9.04 -18.28
N VAL A 23 -39.43 8.90 -17.02
CA VAL A 23 -40.25 7.77 -16.55
C VAL A 23 -41.64 7.82 -17.17
N LEU A 24 -42.30 8.98 -17.14
CA LEU A 24 -43.63 9.17 -17.75
C LEU A 24 -43.64 8.86 -19.25
N ASN A 25 -42.57 9.22 -19.97
CA ASN A 25 -42.42 8.90 -21.39
C ASN A 25 -42.38 7.39 -21.66
N VAL A 26 -41.90 6.58 -20.72
CA VAL A 26 -41.96 5.11 -20.85
C VAL A 26 -43.36 4.61 -20.53
N ILE A 27 -43.99 5.09 -19.44
CA ILE A 27 -45.37 4.75 -19.07
C ILE A 27 -46.34 5.03 -20.23
N ARG A 28 -46.15 6.17 -20.90
CA ARG A 28 -46.89 6.58 -22.10
C ARG A 28 -46.85 5.57 -23.25
N LYS A 29 -45.81 4.72 -23.35
CA LYS A 29 -45.71 3.69 -24.40
C LYS A 29 -46.64 2.50 -24.15
N VAL A 30 -47.01 2.25 -22.90
CA VAL A 30 -47.90 1.15 -22.49
C VAL A 30 -49.32 1.61 -22.14
N LYS A 31 -49.54 2.92 -22.05
CA LYS A 31 -50.86 3.58 -21.93
C LYS A 31 -51.77 2.90 -20.88
N PRO A 32 -51.39 2.90 -19.59
CA PRO A 32 -52.22 2.30 -18.56
C PRO A 32 -53.58 3.03 -18.47
N PRO A 33 -54.67 2.32 -18.14
CA PRO A 33 -56.00 2.92 -18.03
C PRO A 33 -56.14 3.83 -16.80
N LYS A 34 -55.27 3.65 -15.79
CA LYS A 34 -55.26 4.44 -14.56
C LYS A 34 -53.84 4.75 -14.12
N LEU A 35 -53.57 6.02 -13.82
CA LEU A 35 -52.31 6.53 -13.30
C LEU A 35 -52.54 7.21 -11.95
N LEU A 36 -51.95 6.67 -10.89
CA LEU A 36 -52.07 7.20 -9.53
C LEU A 36 -50.77 7.90 -9.13
N VAL A 37 -50.79 9.20 -8.92
CA VAL A 37 -49.57 9.98 -8.68
C VAL A 37 -49.47 10.44 -7.24
N ILE A 38 -48.37 10.09 -6.60
CA ILE A 38 -48.04 10.48 -5.22
C ILE A 38 -46.93 11.53 -5.29
N ALA A 39 -47.12 12.69 -4.66
CA ALA A 39 -46.07 13.70 -4.53
C ALA A 39 -45.93 14.24 -3.11
N ASP A 40 -44.70 14.50 -2.67
CA ASP A 40 -44.43 15.21 -1.41
C ASP A 40 -44.44 16.74 -1.58
N GLY A 41 -44.53 17.47 -0.47
CA GLY A 41 -44.33 18.92 -0.40
C GLY A 41 -42.85 19.30 -0.32
N ALA A 42 -42.51 20.52 -0.70
CA ALA A 42 -41.13 21.01 -0.64
C ALA A 42 -40.67 21.19 0.81
N ARG A 43 -39.36 20.99 1.07
CA ARG A 43 -38.78 21.25 2.40
C ARG A 43 -38.66 22.74 2.67
N GLU A 44 -39.08 23.15 3.87
CA GLU A 44 -39.07 24.56 4.30
C GLU A 44 -37.64 25.16 4.34
N ASP A 45 -36.63 24.35 4.63
CA ASP A 45 -35.22 24.78 4.75
C ASP A 45 -34.46 24.82 3.41
N LYS A 46 -35.11 24.54 2.27
CA LYS A 46 -34.47 24.45 0.94
C LYS A 46 -35.07 25.45 -0.06
N PRO A 47 -34.46 26.65 -0.22
CA PRO A 47 -34.87 27.62 -1.23
C PRO A 47 -34.87 27.03 -2.66
N GLY A 48 -35.90 27.34 -3.45
CA GLY A 48 -36.02 26.89 -4.85
C GLY A 48 -36.58 25.46 -5.03
N GLU A 49 -36.83 24.72 -3.95
CA GLU A 49 -37.38 23.36 -4.02
C GLU A 49 -38.88 23.36 -4.31
N TRP A 50 -39.59 24.41 -3.89
CA TRP A 50 -41.01 24.62 -4.18
C TRP A 50 -41.28 24.65 -5.68
N GLU A 51 -40.53 25.45 -6.43
CA GLU A 51 -40.65 25.58 -7.88
C GLU A 51 -40.37 24.24 -8.58
N LYS A 52 -39.36 23.50 -8.11
CA LYS A 52 -39.01 22.19 -8.65
C LYS A 52 -40.11 21.15 -8.41
N CYS A 53 -40.75 21.16 -7.23
CA CYS A 53 -41.89 20.29 -6.94
C CYS A 53 -43.08 20.63 -7.85
N LEU A 54 -43.36 21.92 -8.06
CA LEU A 54 -44.42 22.36 -8.95
C LEU A 54 -44.16 21.93 -10.40
N GLN A 55 -42.92 22.08 -10.88
CA GLN A 55 -42.51 21.63 -12.22
C GLN A 55 -42.67 20.11 -12.38
N ALA A 56 -42.30 19.31 -11.38
CA ALA A 56 -42.47 17.86 -11.42
C ALA A 56 -43.96 17.45 -11.49
N ARG A 57 -44.82 18.12 -10.71
CA ARG A 57 -46.29 17.92 -10.75
C ARG A 57 -46.87 18.33 -12.12
N GLU A 58 -46.33 19.37 -12.75
CA GLU A 58 -46.78 19.82 -14.08
C GLU A 58 -46.47 18.79 -15.18
N VAL A 59 -45.36 18.06 -15.09
CA VAL A 59 -45.01 16.99 -16.05
C VAL A 59 -46.13 15.95 -16.16
N VAL A 60 -46.80 15.64 -15.04
CA VAL A 60 -47.90 14.66 -14.98
C VAL A 60 -49.14 15.15 -15.73
N ARG A 61 -49.35 16.46 -15.87
CA ARG A 61 -50.46 17.00 -16.69
C ARG A 61 -50.28 16.73 -18.18
N GLY A 62 -49.08 16.34 -18.61
CA GLY A 62 -48.77 15.96 -20.00
C GLY A 62 -49.25 14.57 -20.42
N VAL A 63 -50.10 13.90 -19.63
CA VAL A 63 -50.76 12.64 -20.02
C VAL A 63 -51.79 12.92 -21.11
N ASP A 64 -51.60 12.35 -22.29
CA ASP A 64 -52.42 12.59 -23.49
C ASP A 64 -52.96 11.32 -24.15
N TRP A 65 -53.05 10.25 -23.36
CA TRP A 65 -53.78 9.04 -23.73
C TRP A 65 -54.97 8.86 -22.81
N ASP A 66 -55.92 8.02 -23.23
CA ASP A 66 -57.11 7.65 -22.44
C ASP A 66 -56.68 6.98 -21.11
N CYS A 67 -56.70 7.78 -20.03
CA CYS A 67 -56.14 7.43 -18.73
C CYS A 67 -56.85 8.22 -17.63
N GLU A 68 -57.35 7.53 -16.61
CA GLU A 68 -57.81 8.16 -15.38
C GLU A 68 -56.59 8.53 -14.52
N VAL A 69 -56.26 9.83 -14.47
CA VAL A 69 -55.15 10.35 -13.66
C VAL A 69 -55.69 10.84 -12.32
N LEU A 70 -55.28 10.17 -11.24
CA LEU A 70 -55.62 10.53 -9.86
C LEU A 70 -54.36 11.01 -9.13
N THR A 71 -54.46 12.09 -8.37
CA THR A 71 -53.30 12.71 -7.70
C THR A 71 -53.49 12.78 -6.19
N ASN A 72 -52.46 12.44 -5.44
CA ASN A 72 -52.36 12.64 -3.99
C ASN A 72 -51.09 13.44 -3.71
N TYR A 73 -51.23 14.76 -3.61
CA TYR A 73 -50.13 15.70 -3.39
C TYR A 73 -50.16 16.22 -1.96
N SER A 74 -49.03 16.18 -1.27
CA SER A 74 -48.87 16.83 0.03
C SER A 74 -48.42 18.28 -0.17
N ASP A 75 -48.99 19.20 0.60
CA ASP A 75 -48.55 20.60 0.61
C ASP A 75 -47.33 20.81 1.52
N VAL A 76 -47.15 19.96 2.53
CA VAL A 76 -45.99 19.96 3.44
C VAL A 76 -45.07 18.77 3.15
N ASN A 77 -43.77 18.92 3.41
CA ASN A 77 -42.84 17.81 3.30
C ASN A 77 -43.07 16.80 4.44
N LEU A 78 -43.42 15.57 4.11
CA LEU A 78 -43.67 14.50 5.08
C LEU A 78 -42.46 13.57 5.28
N GLY A 79 -41.44 13.69 4.45
CA GLY A 79 -40.26 12.80 4.47
C GLY A 79 -40.48 11.52 3.67
N CYS A 80 -39.39 10.83 3.38
CA CYS A 80 -39.38 9.69 2.46
C CYS A 80 -40.29 8.55 2.94
N ARG A 81 -40.19 8.19 4.23
CA ARG A 81 -40.94 7.08 4.81
C ARG A 81 -42.43 7.36 4.81
N LYS A 82 -42.83 8.42 5.53
CA LYS A 82 -44.23 8.74 5.78
C LYS A 82 -44.96 9.14 4.50
N ARG A 83 -44.30 9.82 3.56
CA ARG A 83 -44.96 10.20 2.30
C ARG A 83 -45.24 8.99 1.43
N VAL A 84 -44.25 8.12 1.24
CA VAL A 84 -44.42 6.96 0.36
C VAL A 84 -45.41 5.98 0.96
N SER A 85 -45.32 5.66 2.25
CA SER A 85 -46.25 4.73 2.90
C SER A 85 -47.71 5.21 2.85
N SER A 86 -47.97 6.46 3.26
CA SER A 86 -49.32 7.05 3.18
C SER A 86 -49.86 7.19 1.75
N GLY A 87 -48.97 7.43 0.78
CA GLY A 87 -49.31 7.45 -0.63
C GLY A 87 -49.72 6.07 -1.16
N LEU A 88 -48.98 5.03 -0.77
CA LEU A 88 -49.31 3.64 -1.14
C LEU A 88 -50.58 3.14 -0.44
N ASP A 89 -50.83 3.54 0.82
CA ASP A 89 -52.11 3.28 1.49
C ASP A 89 -53.29 3.87 0.70
N TRP A 90 -53.12 5.10 0.19
CA TRP A 90 -54.11 5.71 -0.69
C TRP A 90 -54.27 4.93 -2.02
N VAL A 91 -53.17 4.55 -2.68
CA VAL A 91 -53.23 3.72 -3.91
C VAL A 91 -54.02 2.45 -3.66
N PHE A 92 -53.65 1.69 -2.62
CA PHE A 92 -54.29 0.44 -2.27
C PHE A 92 -55.62 0.60 -1.55
N SER A 93 -56.12 1.81 -1.31
CA SER A 93 -57.54 2.03 -1.01
C SER A 93 -58.39 1.99 -2.29
N LEU A 94 -57.80 2.37 -3.44
CA LEU A 94 -58.48 2.53 -4.72
C LEU A 94 -58.36 1.32 -5.66
N VAL A 95 -57.26 0.57 -5.59
CA VAL A 95 -56.99 -0.57 -6.49
C VAL A 95 -56.57 -1.83 -5.73
N GLU A 96 -56.77 -3.01 -6.33
CA GLU A 96 -56.38 -4.30 -5.73
C GLU A 96 -54.92 -4.67 -6.03
N LYS A 97 -54.37 -4.16 -7.13
CA LYS A 97 -53.00 -4.39 -7.59
C LYS A 97 -52.49 -3.18 -8.35
N ALA A 98 -51.18 -2.93 -8.28
CA ALA A 98 -50.54 -1.81 -8.97
C ALA A 98 -49.09 -2.13 -9.34
N ILE A 99 -48.60 -1.51 -10.42
CA ILE A 99 -47.18 -1.37 -10.73
C ILE A 99 -46.71 -0.03 -10.16
N ILE A 100 -45.65 -0.01 -9.38
CA ILE A 100 -45.13 1.15 -8.67
C ILE A 100 -43.79 1.54 -9.27
N LEU A 101 -43.66 2.82 -9.63
CA LEU A 101 -42.44 3.43 -10.16
C LEU A 101 -42.12 4.73 -9.40
N GLU A 102 -40.83 4.96 -9.19
CA GLU A 102 -40.30 6.24 -8.70
C GLU A 102 -39.82 7.12 -9.86
N ASP A 103 -39.69 8.42 -9.61
CA ASP A 103 -39.33 9.42 -10.63
C ASP A 103 -37.93 9.23 -11.25
N ASP A 104 -37.11 8.32 -10.73
CA ASP A 104 -35.76 8.01 -11.19
C ASP A 104 -35.58 6.55 -11.66
N CYS A 105 -36.66 5.77 -11.70
CA CYS A 105 -36.64 4.38 -12.14
C CYS A 105 -37.16 4.26 -13.58
N ILE A 106 -36.27 4.03 -14.55
CA ILE A 106 -36.61 3.88 -15.97
C ILE A 106 -36.78 2.39 -16.32
N PRO A 107 -38.01 1.89 -16.49
CA PRO A 107 -38.23 0.50 -16.89
C PRO A 107 -38.00 0.28 -18.39
N HIS A 108 -37.59 -0.92 -18.77
CA HIS A 108 -37.73 -1.41 -20.14
C HIS A 108 -39.23 -1.69 -20.43
N PRO A 109 -39.75 -1.45 -21.65
CA PRO A 109 -41.18 -1.65 -21.94
C PRO A 109 -41.73 -3.06 -21.63
N SER A 110 -40.90 -4.10 -21.69
CA SER A 110 -41.31 -5.47 -21.33
C SER A 110 -41.60 -5.67 -19.84
N PHE A 111 -41.11 -4.78 -18.97
CA PHE A 111 -41.38 -4.78 -17.53
C PHE A 111 -42.87 -4.79 -17.20
N PHE A 112 -43.66 -3.97 -17.90
CA PHE A 112 -45.08 -3.80 -17.61
C PHE A 112 -45.88 -5.08 -17.90
N ARG A 113 -45.62 -5.73 -19.04
CA ARG A 113 -46.24 -7.01 -19.39
C ARG A 113 -45.80 -8.11 -18.44
N TYR A 114 -44.53 -8.13 -18.07
CA TYR A 114 -43.99 -9.05 -17.07
C TYR A 114 -44.71 -8.91 -15.71
N CYS A 115 -44.88 -7.69 -15.19
CA CYS A 115 -45.64 -7.46 -13.97
C CYS A 115 -47.11 -7.84 -14.12
N GLU A 116 -47.77 -7.50 -15.23
CA GLU A 116 -49.20 -7.81 -15.45
C GLU A 116 -49.46 -9.32 -15.47
N GLU A 117 -48.67 -10.10 -16.22
CA GLU A 117 -48.82 -11.57 -16.27
C GLU A 117 -48.59 -12.21 -14.89
N LEU A 118 -47.62 -11.72 -14.11
CA LEU A 118 -47.32 -12.24 -12.78
C LEU A 118 -48.30 -11.79 -11.70
N LEU A 119 -48.80 -10.55 -11.78
CA LEU A 119 -49.83 -10.04 -10.88
C LEU A 119 -51.14 -10.83 -11.03
N GLU A 120 -51.48 -11.22 -12.25
CA GLU A 120 -52.62 -12.09 -12.52
C GLU A 120 -52.35 -13.52 -12.02
N ARG A 121 -51.21 -14.10 -12.39
CA ARG A 121 -50.87 -15.49 -12.05
C ARG A 121 -50.79 -15.76 -10.56
N TYR A 122 -50.23 -14.83 -9.78
CA TYR A 122 -50.00 -14.98 -8.35
C TYR A 122 -50.99 -14.17 -7.49
N GLY A 123 -52.11 -13.73 -8.07
CA GLY A 123 -53.15 -12.94 -7.42
C GLY A 123 -53.59 -13.51 -6.07
N GLU A 124 -53.86 -14.82 -6.01
CA GLU A 124 -54.36 -15.51 -4.81
C GLU A 124 -53.23 -16.14 -3.96
N ASN A 125 -51.96 -15.99 -4.33
CA ASN A 125 -50.86 -16.63 -3.62
C ASN A 125 -50.36 -15.76 -2.45
N GLU A 126 -50.73 -16.13 -1.23
CA GLU A 126 -50.35 -15.41 -0.01
C GLU A 126 -48.84 -15.33 0.26
N ARG A 127 -48.04 -16.27 -0.29
CA ARG A 127 -46.58 -16.28 -0.11
C ARG A 127 -45.87 -15.37 -1.11
N ILE A 128 -46.45 -15.08 -2.26
CA ILE A 128 -45.88 -14.11 -3.21
C ILE A 128 -46.42 -12.74 -2.86
N MET A 129 -45.52 -11.86 -2.43
CA MET A 129 -45.88 -10.53 -1.94
C MET A 129 -45.32 -9.41 -2.82
N MET A 130 -44.32 -9.68 -3.66
CA MET A 130 -43.69 -8.65 -4.50
C MET A 130 -43.22 -9.20 -5.83
N ILE A 131 -43.30 -8.38 -6.88
CA ILE A 131 -42.64 -8.59 -8.15
C ILE A 131 -41.67 -7.42 -8.35
N SER A 132 -40.38 -7.70 -8.50
CA SER A 132 -39.36 -6.69 -8.75
C SER A 132 -39.01 -6.64 -10.25
N GLY A 133 -38.56 -5.48 -10.73
CA GLY A 133 -37.94 -5.31 -12.04
C GLY A 133 -36.42 -5.40 -12.02
N ASP A 134 -35.81 -5.53 -10.85
CA ASP A 134 -34.38 -5.52 -10.67
C ASP A 134 -33.75 -6.89 -10.82
N ASN A 135 -32.55 -6.94 -11.39
CA ASN A 135 -31.68 -8.09 -11.27
C ASN A 135 -30.23 -7.65 -11.04
N PHE A 136 -29.75 -7.86 -9.82
CA PHE A 136 -28.40 -7.52 -9.37
C PHE A 136 -27.44 -8.73 -9.38
N GLN A 137 -27.68 -9.70 -10.26
CA GLN A 137 -26.80 -10.86 -10.48
C GLN A 137 -25.71 -10.61 -11.54
N PHE A 138 -25.60 -9.38 -12.06
CA PHE A 138 -24.58 -8.93 -13.03
C PHE A 138 -24.46 -9.81 -14.28
N GLY A 139 -25.58 -10.26 -14.83
CA GLY A 139 -25.62 -11.08 -16.05
C GLY A 139 -25.35 -12.57 -15.83
N ARG A 140 -25.23 -13.02 -14.57
CA ARG A 140 -25.25 -14.46 -14.25
C ARG A 140 -26.63 -15.02 -14.57
N ASN A 141 -26.72 -15.80 -15.64
CA ASN A 141 -27.92 -16.56 -15.97
C ASN A 141 -27.82 -17.91 -15.25
N LYS A 142 -28.67 -18.12 -14.24
CA LYS A 142 -28.64 -19.31 -13.37
C LYS A 142 -29.87 -20.18 -13.54
N THR A 143 -30.95 -19.66 -14.12
CA THR A 143 -32.20 -20.40 -14.24
C THR A 143 -32.63 -20.49 -15.70
N GLY A 144 -33.07 -21.68 -16.14
CA GLY A 144 -33.66 -21.85 -17.47
C GLY A 144 -35.03 -21.18 -17.63
N TYR A 145 -35.45 -20.35 -16.66
CA TYR A 145 -36.76 -19.73 -16.54
C TYR A 145 -36.66 -18.21 -16.76
N SER A 146 -37.80 -17.53 -16.90
CA SER A 146 -37.83 -16.08 -17.12
C SER A 146 -37.65 -15.27 -15.83
N TYR A 147 -37.81 -15.92 -14.68
CA TYR A 147 -37.71 -15.32 -13.35
C TYR A 147 -37.45 -16.40 -12.30
N TYR A 148 -37.03 -15.99 -11.11
CA TYR A 148 -36.86 -16.85 -9.95
C TYR A 148 -37.49 -16.21 -8.69
N PHE A 149 -37.72 -17.02 -7.67
CA PHE A 149 -38.18 -16.54 -6.37
C PHE A 149 -36.99 -16.23 -5.46
N SER A 150 -37.12 -15.22 -4.63
CA SER A 150 -36.10 -14.81 -3.67
C SER A 150 -36.74 -14.33 -2.38
N ARG A 151 -35.98 -14.35 -1.30
CA ARG A 151 -36.32 -13.61 -0.08
C ARG A 151 -36.07 -12.11 -0.22
N TYR A 152 -35.22 -11.67 -1.13
CA TYR A 152 -34.85 -10.27 -1.31
C TYR A 152 -35.82 -9.58 -2.28
N GLY A 153 -36.35 -8.43 -1.87
CA GLY A 153 -37.18 -7.56 -2.70
C GLY A 153 -36.45 -6.27 -2.99
N HIS A 154 -36.15 -6.01 -4.27
CA HIS A 154 -35.59 -4.74 -4.72
C HIS A 154 -36.70 -3.86 -5.30
N CYS A 155 -36.71 -2.59 -4.92
CA CYS A 155 -37.84 -1.68 -5.11
C CYS A 155 -37.71 -0.73 -6.30
N TRP A 156 -36.72 -0.89 -7.20
CA TRP A 156 -36.64 -0.03 -8.37
C TRP A 156 -37.57 -0.54 -9.45
N GLY A 157 -38.77 0.02 -9.48
CA GLY A 157 -39.85 -0.47 -10.33
C GLY A 157 -40.31 -1.87 -9.92
N TRP A 158 -41.47 -1.92 -9.29
CA TRP A 158 -41.99 -3.15 -8.72
C TRP A 158 -43.50 -3.21 -8.83
N ALA A 159 -44.09 -4.33 -8.44
CA ALA A 159 -45.53 -4.49 -8.39
C ALA A 159 -45.95 -5.32 -7.18
N THR A 160 -47.14 -5.03 -6.65
CA THR A 160 -47.72 -5.77 -5.53
C THR A 160 -49.25 -5.68 -5.52
N TRP A 161 -49.86 -6.35 -4.54
CA TRP A 161 -51.29 -6.42 -4.29
C TRP A 161 -51.63 -5.73 -2.98
N ARG A 162 -52.87 -5.21 -2.88
CA ARG A 162 -53.47 -4.68 -1.65
C ARG A 162 -53.31 -5.67 -0.49
N ARG A 163 -53.59 -6.95 -0.72
CA ARG A 163 -53.46 -8.01 0.30
C ARG A 163 -52.05 -8.13 0.89
N ALA A 164 -51.01 -7.88 0.09
CA ALA A 164 -49.64 -7.93 0.54
C ALA A 164 -49.25 -6.62 1.22
N TRP A 165 -49.66 -5.47 0.66
CA TRP A 165 -49.39 -4.16 1.23
C TRP A 165 -50.03 -3.96 2.62
N LEU A 166 -51.21 -4.54 2.87
CA LEU A 166 -51.85 -4.51 4.21
C LEU A 166 -50.99 -5.13 5.33
N LYS A 167 -49.93 -5.88 4.99
CA LYS A 167 -48.96 -6.44 5.94
C LYS A 167 -47.83 -5.47 6.29
N TYR A 168 -47.75 -4.30 5.63
CA TYR A 168 -46.80 -3.23 5.95
C TYR A 168 -47.15 -2.64 7.33
N ASP A 169 -46.22 -2.75 8.28
CA ASP A 169 -46.34 -2.17 9.62
C ASP A 169 -45.28 -1.08 9.78
N ASP A 170 -45.71 0.18 9.63
CA ASP A 170 -44.81 1.33 9.73
C ASP A 170 -44.12 1.42 11.08
N SER A 171 -44.71 0.88 12.15
CA SER A 171 -44.12 0.92 13.49
C SER A 171 -43.18 -0.25 13.79
N MET A 172 -43.08 -1.24 12.90
CA MET A 172 -42.26 -2.45 13.08
C MET A 172 -42.42 -3.09 14.47
N LYS A 173 -43.67 -3.28 14.95
CA LYS A 173 -43.97 -3.65 16.36
C LYS A 173 -43.29 -4.94 16.81
N LYS A 174 -43.08 -5.87 15.87
CA LYS A 174 -42.44 -7.17 16.13
C LYS A 174 -40.91 -7.13 16.14
N TRP A 175 -40.29 -6.02 15.73
CA TRP A 175 -38.84 -5.94 15.61
C TRP A 175 -38.10 -6.18 16.94
N PRO A 176 -38.49 -5.59 18.09
CA PRO A 176 -37.79 -5.83 19.35
C PRO A 176 -37.74 -7.31 19.74
N GLU A 177 -38.87 -8.03 19.59
CA GLU A 177 -38.97 -9.46 19.89
C GLU A 177 -38.09 -10.31 18.95
N LEU A 178 -38.15 -10.05 17.64
CA LEU A 178 -37.36 -10.79 16.64
C LEU A 178 -35.86 -10.49 16.72
N ARG A 179 -35.48 -9.27 17.10
CA ARG A 179 -34.08 -8.89 17.34
C ARG A 179 -33.51 -9.70 18.49
N ASP A 180 -34.23 -9.75 19.61
CA ASP A 180 -33.75 -10.38 20.84
C ASP A 180 -33.74 -11.91 20.76
N SER A 181 -34.51 -12.51 19.84
CA SER A 181 -34.50 -13.95 19.58
C SER A 181 -33.34 -14.43 18.70
N GLY A 182 -32.55 -13.53 18.10
CA GLY A 182 -31.49 -13.89 17.15
C GLY A 182 -31.99 -14.36 15.77
N TRP A 183 -33.27 -14.12 15.44
CA TRP A 183 -33.95 -14.63 14.24
C TRP A 183 -33.19 -14.42 12.92
N LEU A 184 -32.55 -13.26 12.74
CA LEU A 184 -31.80 -12.94 11.51
C LEU A 184 -30.62 -13.87 11.27
N ASN A 185 -29.93 -14.33 12.33
CA ASN A 185 -28.80 -15.23 12.20
C ASN A 185 -29.24 -16.61 11.69
N GLU A 186 -30.40 -17.09 12.14
CA GLU A 186 -30.97 -18.35 11.66
C GLU A 186 -31.55 -18.22 10.24
N PHE A 187 -32.19 -17.08 9.95
CA PHE A 187 -32.84 -16.84 8.67
C PHE A 187 -31.84 -16.71 7.51
N LEU A 188 -30.79 -15.90 7.66
CA LEU A 188 -29.82 -15.62 6.60
C LEU A 188 -28.63 -16.59 6.58
N LYS A 189 -28.27 -17.23 7.72
CA LYS A 189 -27.09 -18.10 7.89
C LYS A 189 -25.73 -17.41 7.68
N ASN A 190 -25.66 -16.33 6.90
CA ASN A 190 -24.51 -15.44 6.80
C ASN A 190 -24.50 -14.41 7.94
N SER A 191 -23.55 -14.53 8.86
CA SER A 191 -23.46 -13.69 10.06
C SER A 191 -23.20 -12.21 9.75
N GLN A 192 -22.48 -11.90 8.66
CA GLN A 192 -22.21 -10.52 8.24
C GLN A 192 -23.46 -9.87 7.67
N ALA A 193 -24.20 -10.60 6.82
CA ALA A 193 -25.48 -10.13 6.30
C ALA A 193 -26.52 -9.96 7.43
N ALA A 194 -26.55 -10.89 8.39
CA ALA A 194 -27.41 -10.78 9.58
C ALA A 194 -27.06 -9.55 10.42
N ALA A 195 -25.77 -9.27 10.64
CA ALA A 195 -25.33 -8.07 11.36
C ALA A 195 -25.70 -6.78 10.62
N TYR A 196 -25.54 -6.74 9.29
CA TYR A 196 -25.95 -5.62 8.44
C TYR A 196 -27.46 -5.34 8.58
N TRP A 197 -28.29 -6.35 8.36
CA TRP A 197 -29.75 -6.21 8.41
C TRP A 197 -30.24 -5.89 9.82
N SER A 198 -29.61 -6.44 10.87
CA SER A 198 -29.92 -6.10 12.25
C SER A 198 -29.67 -4.62 12.54
N LYS A 199 -28.53 -4.09 12.09
CA LYS A 199 -28.20 -2.66 12.22
C LYS A 199 -29.19 -1.78 11.45
N ILE A 200 -29.54 -2.17 10.23
CA ILE A 200 -30.49 -1.40 9.38
C ILE A 200 -31.89 -1.39 10.01
N PHE A 201 -32.44 -2.54 10.38
CA PHE A 201 -33.77 -2.60 11.00
C PHE A 201 -33.80 -1.85 12.33
N GLN A 202 -32.73 -1.91 13.13
CA GLN A 202 -32.63 -1.10 14.34
C GLN A 202 -32.61 0.40 14.03
N ALA A 203 -31.81 0.86 13.06
CA ALA A 203 -31.78 2.28 12.68
C ALA A 203 -33.15 2.78 12.17
N VAL A 204 -33.86 1.97 11.39
CA VAL A 204 -35.22 2.28 10.90
C VAL A 204 -36.22 2.31 12.04
N TYR A 205 -36.13 1.36 12.99
CA TYR A 205 -36.95 1.37 14.19
C TYR A 205 -36.71 2.61 15.06
N ASP A 206 -35.46 3.06 15.16
CA ASP A 206 -35.05 4.25 15.94
C ASP A 206 -35.37 5.59 15.24
N GLY A 207 -35.96 5.55 14.04
CA GLY A 207 -36.46 6.74 13.34
C GLY A 207 -35.70 7.15 12.08
N PHE A 208 -34.86 6.28 11.49
CA PHE A 208 -34.30 6.53 10.17
C PHE A 208 -35.41 6.61 9.11
N ASP A 209 -35.43 7.71 8.34
CA ASP A 209 -36.51 8.07 7.41
C ASP A 209 -36.39 7.31 6.07
N THR A 210 -36.83 6.06 6.03
CA THR A 210 -37.00 5.28 4.80
C THR A 210 -38.14 4.26 4.89
N TRP A 211 -38.82 3.99 3.77
CA TRP A 211 -39.98 3.06 3.70
C TRP A 211 -39.60 1.65 3.22
N ASP A 212 -38.60 1.54 2.36
CA ASP A 212 -38.24 0.32 1.63
C ASP A 212 -37.76 -0.80 2.56
N TYR A 213 -36.94 -0.49 3.56
CA TYR A 213 -36.51 -1.46 4.56
C TYR A 213 -37.65 -1.95 5.46
N VAL A 214 -38.66 -1.12 5.74
CA VAL A 214 -39.87 -1.54 6.46
C VAL A 214 -40.65 -2.55 5.61
N TRP A 215 -40.70 -2.35 4.30
CA TRP A 215 -41.33 -3.30 3.38
C TRP A 215 -40.56 -4.62 3.30
N VAL A 216 -39.22 -4.60 3.25
CA VAL A 216 -38.39 -5.82 3.34
C VAL A 216 -38.65 -6.57 4.65
N PHE A 217 -38.72 -5.85 5.78
CA PHE A 217 -39.08 -6.45 7.06
C PHE A 217 -40.46 -7.09 7.02
N ALA A 218 -41.47 -6.43 6.43
CA ALA A 218 -42.81 -6.97 6.27
C ALA A 218 -42.83 -8.26 5.41
N LEU A 219 -42.04 -8.31 4.33
CA LEU A 219 -41.87 -9.52 3.51
C LEU A 219 -41.34 -10.68 4.37
N TRP A 220 -40.24 -10.46 5.11
CA TRP A 220 -39.57 -11.52 5.86
C TRP A 220 -40.36 -11.99 7.08
N ASN A 221 -40.93 -11.06 7.84
CA ASN A 221 -41.78 -11.35 8.99
C ASN A 221 -43.06 -12.13 8.61
N ASN A 222 -43.45 -12.13 7.33
CA ASN A 222 -44.58 -12.90 6.81
C ASN A 222 -44.18 -14.12 5.95
N ASN A 223 -42.89 -14.50 5.95
CA ASN A 223 -42.36 -15.57 5.09
C ASN A 223 -42.71 -15.40 3.59
N GLY A 224 -42.80 -14.15 3.16
CA GLY A 224 -43.12 -13.75 1.79
C GLY A 224 -41.91 -13.81 0.88
N PHE A 225 -42.15 -14.15 -0.40
CA PHE A 225 -41.17 -14.14 -1.47
C PHE A 225 -41.42 -13.00 -2.45
N CYS A 226 -40.32 -12.56 -3.04
CA CYS A 226 -40.26 -11.68 -4.19
C CYS A 226 -40.00 -12.50 -5.46
N ILE A 227 -40.56 -12.06 -6.58
CA ILE A 227 -40.21 -12.55 -7.91
C ILE A 227 -39.20 -11.59 -8.55
N LEU A 228 -38.02 -12.10 -8.93
CA LEU A 228 -37.01 -11.33 -9.68
C LEU A 228 -36.84 -11.88 -11.10
N PRO A 229 -36.72 -11.00 -12.11
CA PRO A 229 -36.52 -11.41 -13.50
C PRO A 229 -35.13 -12.00 -13.73
N GLU A 230 -34.96 -12.87 -14.72
CA GLU A 230 -33.64 -13.40 -15.14
C GLU A 230 -32.75 -12.32 -15.80
N VAL A 231 -33.35 -11.20 -16.22
CA VAL A 231 -32.66 -10.03 -16.78
C VAL A 231 -33.04 -8.77 -16.04
N ASN A 232 -32.15 -7.78 -15.96
CA ASN A 232 -32.47 -6.50 -15.34
C ASN A 232 -33.46 -5.71 -16.21
N LEU A 233 -34.63 -5.37 -15.67
CA LEU A 233 -35.72 -4.70 -16.40
C LEU A 233 -35.84 -3.22 -16.05
N VAL A 234 -35.20 -2.74 -14.97
CA VAL A 234 -35.29 -1.35 -14.54
C VAL A 234 -33.90 -0.75 -14.35
N ARG A 235 -33.73 0.50 -14.83
CA ARG A 235 -32.52 1.29 -14.65
C ARG A 235 -32.80 2.44 -13.70
N ASN A 236 -32.11 2.48 -12.56
CA ASN A 236 -32.16 3.62 -11.65
C ASN A 236 -31.15 4.72 -12.10
N ILE A 237 -31.66 5.92 -12.34
CA ILE A 237 -30.88 7.10 -12.79
C ILE A 237 -30.79 8.19 -11.71
N GLY A 238 -31.18 7.88 -10.47
CA GLY A 238 -31.38 8.81 -9.37
C GLY A 238 -30.17 9.12 -8.50
N PHE A 239 -29.01 8.54 -8.80
CA PHE A 239 -27.78 8.72 -8.03
C PHE A 239 -27.16 10.11 -8.29
N GLY A 240 -26.80 10.82 -7.23
CA GLY A 240 -26.08 12.10 -7.32
C GLY A 240 -26.54 13.17 -6.34
N VAL A 241 -26.04 14.41 -6.53
CA VAL A 241 -26.21 15.53 -5.59
C VAL A 241 -27.66 15.96 -5.34
N GLU A 242 -28.59 15.61 -6.25
CA GLU A 242 -30.02 15.89 -6.09
C GLU A 242 -30.78 14.72 -5.42
N ALA A 243 -30.10 13.69 -4.92
CA ALA A 243 -30.68 12.55 -4.21
C ALA A 243 -30.88 12.77 -2.71
N THR A 244 -31.94 12.17 -2.16
CA THR A 244 -32.23 12.23 -0.72
C THR A 244 -31.31 11.30 0.07
N HIS A 245 -31.05 10.08 -0.43
CA HIS A 245 -30.20 9.08 0.26
C HIS A 245 -29.05 8.53 -0.60
N THR A 246 -29.12 8.60 -1.94
CA THR A 246 -28.13 8.03 -2.88
C THR A 246 -27.16 9.08 -3.45
N ILE A 247 -26.51 9.84 -2.56
CA ILE A 247 -25.69 11.03 -2.93
C ILE A 247 -24.34 10.64 -3.59
N LYS A 248 -23.85 9.42 -3.36
CA LYS A 248 -22.60 8.90 -3.96
C LYS A 248 -22.82 8.55 -5.44
N ARG A 249 -22.10 9.21 -6.36
CA ARG A 249 -22.20 9.00 -7.83
C ARG A 249 -21.68 7.64 -8.32
N GLU A 250 -20.90 6.92 -7.51
CA GLU A 250 -20.09 5.76 -7.92
C GLU A 250 -20.70 4.40 -7.50
N SER A 251 -22.01 4.33 -7.29
CA SER A 251 -22.66 3.05 -7.00
C SER A 251 -22.66 2.14 -8.23
N ILE A 252 -22.24 0.89 -8.07
CA ILE A 252 -22.25 -0.14 -9.12
C ILE A 252 -23.66 -0.55 -9.57
N PHE A 253 -24.67 -0.21 -8.79
CA PHE A 253 -26.07 -0.44 -9.12
C PHE A 253 -26.67 0.76 -9.88
N ALA A 254 -25.98 1.92 -9.90
CA ALA A 254 -26.42 3.08 -10.64
C ALA A 254 -26.35 2.82 -12.15
N ASN A 255 -27.39 3.20 -12.89
CA ASN A 255 -27.44 3.11 -14.35
C ASN A 255 -27.21 1.69 -14.93
N MET A 256 -27.49 0.63 -14.18
CA MET A 256 -27.37 -0.74 -14.70
C MET A 256 -28.14 -0.90 -16.02
N PRO A 257 -27.53 -1.52 -17.06
CA PRO A 257 -28.20 -1.74 -18.34
C PRO A 257 -29.49 -2.54 -18.15
N VAL A 258 -30.49 -2.21 -18.96
CA VAL A 258 -31.74 -2.99 -19.05
C VAL A 258 -31.71 -3.86 -20.29
N ALA A 259 -32.33 -5.04 -20.21
CA ALA A 259 -32.53 -5.93 -21.33
C ALA A 259 -34.01 -6.25 -21.53
N ALA A 260 -34.37 -6.65 -22.76
CA ALA A 260 -35.72 -7.08 -23.06
C ALA A 260 -36.02 -8.45 -22.44
N MET A 261 -37.25 -8.64 -21.96
CA MET A 261 -37.77 -9.94 -21.52
C MET A 261 -38.44 -10.64 -22.70
N ASP A 262 -38.13 -11.93 -22.87
CA ASP A 262 -38.77 -12.79 -23.86
C ASP A 262 -40.12 -13.33 -23.36
N PHE A 263 -41.07 -13.48 -24.29
CA PHE A 263 -42.40 -14.03 -24.03
C PHE A 263 -42.71 -15.19 -24.99
N PRO A 264 -43.50 -16.21 -24.57
CA PRO A 264 -44.17 -16.33 -23.26
C PRO A 264 -43.19 -16.56 -22.10
N LEU A 265 -43.57 -16.13 -20.90
CA LEU A 265 -42.73 -16.32 -19.71
C LEU A 265 -42.55 -17.82 -19.42
N LYS A 266 -41.31 -18.25 -19.18
CA LYS A 266 -40.99 -19.58 -18.68
C LYS A 266 -41.11 -19.58 -17.16
N HIS A 267 -42.11 -20.28 -16.65
CA HIS A 267 -42.41 -20.30 -15.22
C HIS A 267 -41.63 -21.40 -14.49
N PRO A 268 -40.99 -21.11 -13.34
CA PRO A 268 -40.44 -22.14 -12.47
C PRO A 268 -41.54 -23.09 -11.96
N PRO A 269 -41.28 -24.41 -11.87
CA PRO A 269 -42.28 -25.41 -11.48
C PRO A 269 -42.58 -25.41 -9.98
N ILE A 270 -41.68 -24.86 -9.15
CA ILE A 270 -41.77 -24.88 -7.69
C ILE A 270 -41.55 -23.47 -7.13
N ILE A 271 -42.33 -23.11 -6.11
CA ILE A 271 -42.22 -21.82 -5.41
C ILE A 271 -41.26 -21.98 -4.22
N THR A 272 -39.97 -21.86 -4.49
CA THR A 272 -38.90 -21.88 -3.49
C THR A 272 -37.84 -20.83 -3.83
N PRO A 273 -37.23 -20.18 -2.82
CA PRO A 273 -36.20 -19.18 -3.06
C PRO A 273 -34.98 -19.82 -3.71
N HIS A 274 -34.40 -19.12 -4.69
CA HIS A 274 -33.20 -19.57 -5.37
C HIS A 274 -31.98 -19.28 -4.50
N ILE A 275 -31.60 -20.25 -3.66
CA ILE A 275 -30.58 -20.11 -2.61
C ILE A 275 -29.26 -19.54 -3.14
N GLU A 276 -28.78 -19.97 -4.30
CA GLU A 276 -27.51 -19.45 -4.83
C GLU A 276 -27.58 -18.00 -5.33
N ALA A 277 -28.78 -17.50 -5.66
CA ALA A 277 -28.98 -16.12 -6.06
C ALA A 277 -29.14 -15.23 -4.81
N ASP A 278 -29.81 -15.74 -3.77
CA ASP A 278 -29.90 -15.12 -2.46
C ASP A 278 -28.52 -15.02 -1.80
N ASN A 279 -27.76 -16.11 -1.74
CA ASN A 279 -26.40 -16.11 -1.18
C ASN A 279 -25.49 -15.14 -1.93
N PHE A 280 -25.58 -15.09 -3.27
CA PHE A 280 -24.84 -14.10 -4.03
C PHE A 280 -25.26 -12.68 -3.67
N THR A 281 -26.56 -12.43 -3.51
CA THR A 281 -27.07 -11.12 -3.10
C THR A 281 -26.56 -10.75 -1.70
N GLU A 282 -26.56 -11.68 -0.76
CA GLU A 282 -25.98 -11.51 0.58
C GLU A 282 -24.48 -11.16 0.52
N GLU A 283 -23.70 -11.94 -0.23
CA GLU A 283 -22.27 -11.73 -0.40
C GLU A 283 -21.93 -10.42 -1.12
N THR A 284 -22.76 -10.01 -2.07
CA THR A 284 -22.48 -8.87 -2.95
C THR A 284 -23.06 -7.54 -2.48
N GLN A 285 -24.16 -7.55 -1.72
CA GLN A 285 -24.84 -6.33 -1.28
C GLN A 285 -24.79 -6.13 0.22
N PHE A 286 -24.77 -7.21 1.02
CA PHE A 286 -25.14 -7.12 2.44
C PHE A 286 -24.10 -7.67 3.42
N SER A 287 -23.07 -8.38 2.97
CA SER A 287 -21.98 -8.89 3.83
C SER A 287 -20.80 -7.93 3.98
N GLY A 288 -20.75 -6.85 3.18
CA GLY A 288 -19.58 -5.96 3.11
C GLY A 288 -18.38 -6.56 2.34
N ALA A 289 -18.52 -7.75 1.74
CA ALA A 289 -17.45 -8.41 0.99
C ALA A 289 -17.24 -7.89 -0.44
N PHE A 290 -18.11 -7.00 -0.94
CA PHE A 290 -18.12 -6.58 -2.34
C PHE A 290 -17.48 -5.21 -2.55
N CYS A 291 -16.17 -5.23 -2.81
CA CYS A 291 -15.52 -4.15 -3.53
C CYS A 291 -15.19 -4.69 -4.93
N PRO A 292 -15.90 -4.30 -6.00
CA PRO A 292 -15.48 -4.67 -7.34
C PRO A 292 -14.07 -4.12 -7.56
N THR A 293 -13.18 -4.98 -8.03
CA THR A 293 -11.82 -4.56 -8.37
C THR A 293 -11.79 -4.11 -9.83
N LYS A 294 -10.91 -3.17 -10.16
CA LYS A 294 -10.77 -2.73 -11.55
C LYS A 294 -10.03 -3.79 -12.35
N CYS A 295 -10.55 -4.10 -13.54
CA CYS A 295 -9.87 -4.97 -14.48
C CYS A 295 -8.52 -4.39 -14.84
N LYS A 296 -7.46 -5.18 -14.67
CA LYS A 296 -6.07 -4.79 -14.95
C LYS A 296 -5.76 -4.65 -16.44
N ILE A 297 -6.71 -4.97 -17.34
CA ILE A 297 -6.56 -4.85 -18.80
C ILE A 297 -7.38 -3.69 -19.37
N CYS A 298 -8.68 -3.63 -19.06
CA CYS A 298 -9.61 -2.69 -19.69
C CYS A 298 -10.28 -1.70 -18.72
N HIS A 299 -9.89 -1.72 -17.44
CA HIS A 299 -10.41 -0.85 -16.37
C HIS A 299 -11.92 -0.91 -16.13
N SER A 300 -12.65 -1.81 -16.80
CA SER A 300 -14.03 -2.16 -16.47
C SER A 300 -14.08 -2.92 -15.15
N ASP A 301 -15.26 -3.04 -14.55
CA ASP A 301 -15.39 -3.73 -13.26
C ASP A 301 -15.18 -5.24 -13.41
N SER A 302 -14.36 -5.79 -12.51
CA SER A 302 -14.16 -7.23 -12.33
C SER A 302 -14.85 -7.70 -11.05
N TYR A 303 -15.62 -8.76 -11.19
CA TYR A 303 -16.48 -9.29 -10.13
C TYR A 303 -15.98 -10.63 -9.64
N TYR A 304 -16.19 -10.92 -8.35
CA TYR A 304 -15.80 -12.19 -7.76
C TYR A 304 -16.24 -13.38 -8.63
N PHE A 305 -15.28 -14.23 -8.97
CA PHE A 305 -15.41 -15.37 -9.86
C PHE A 305 -15.43 -16.68 -9.05
N ALA A 306 -14.38 -16.90 -8.24
CA ALA A 306 -14.19 -18.09 -7.41
C ALA A 306 -13.15 -17.82 -6.31
N THR A 307 -13.09 -18.69 -5.30
CA THR A 307 -11.98 -18.74 -4.34
C THR A 307 -11.25 -20.06 -4.53
N ALA A 308 -9.92 -20.04 -4.47
CA ALA A 308 -9.09 -21.24 -4.49
C ALA A 308 -8.02 -21.16 -3.41
N LYS A 309 -7.60 -22.32 -2.91
CA LYS A 309 -6.57 -22.40 -1.87
C LYS A 309 -5.18 -22.49 -2.51
N PHE A 310 -4.43 -21.40 -2.44
CA PHE A 310 -3.09 -21.28 -2.99
C PHE A 310 -2.04 -21.82 -2.03
N LEU A 311 -1.03 -22.53 -2.54
CA LEU A 311 0.06 -23.12 -1.73
C LEU A 311 -0.47 -24.00 -0.58
N GLN A 312 -1.70 -24.52 -0.72
CA GLN A 312 -2.48 -25.18 0.34
C GLN A 312 -2.68 -24.34 1.63
N LYS A 313 -2.44 -23.04 1.58
CA LYS A 313 -2.34 -22.14 2.74
C LYS A 313 -3.24 -20.92 2.65
N TYR A 314 -3.34 -20.29 1.48
CA TYR A 314 -4.00 -19.00 1.30
C TYR A 314 -5.32 -19.14 0.57
N ASP A 315 -6.43 -18.68 1.15
CA ASP A 315 -7.70 -18.59 0.43
C ASP A 315 -7.71 -17.35 -0.46
N VAL A 316 -7.53 -17.57 -1.76
CA VAL A 316 -7.35 -16.52 -2.77
C VAL A 316 -8.60 -16.34 -3.60
N LYS A 317 -9.07 -15.10 -3.70
CA LYS A 317 -10.21 -14.72 -4.54
C LYS A 317 -9.77 -14.39 -5.96
N TYR A 318 -10.48 -14.96 -6.93
CA TYR A 318 -10.46 -14.58 -8.33
C TYR A 318 -11.62 -13.63 -8.66
N TYR A 319 -11.41 -12.78 -9.64
CA TYR A 319 -12.36 -11.82 -10.18
C TYR A 319 -12.34 -11.87 -11.71
N GLN A 320 -13.51 -11.90 -12.35
CA GLN A 320 -13.65 -11.91 -13.80
C GLN A 320 -14.18 -10.56 -14.28
N CYS A 321 -13.51 -10.00 -15.29
CA CYS A 321 -13.91 -8.74 -15.90
C CYS A 321 -15.21 -8.90 -16.71
N SER A 322 -16.17 -8.01 -16.44
CA SER A 322 -17.45 -7.96 -17.15
C SER A 322 -17.36 -7.58 -18.63
N ASN A 323 -16.30 -6.89 -19.04
CA ASN A 323 -16.13 -6.44 -20.42
C ASN A 323 -15.22 -7.38 -21.22
N CYS A 324 -13.96 -7.56 -20.81
CA CYS A 324 -13.00 -8.36 -21.58
C CYS A 324 -12.94 -9.84 -21.18
N GLY A 325 -13.58 -10.25 -20.08
CA GLY A 325 -13.55 -11.63 -19.59
C GLY A 325 -12.24 -12.07 -18.95
N PHE A 326 -11.24 -11.19 -18.85
CA PHE A 326 -9.97 -11.43 -18.14
C PHE A 326 -10.26 -11.84 -16.68
N VAL A 327 -9.63 -12.92 -16.23
CA VAL A 327 -9.72 -13.38 -14.85
C VAL A 327 -8.44 -12.97 -14.12
N GLN A 328 -8.57 -12.39 -12.94
CA GLN A 328 -7.46 -11.90 -12.13
C GLN A 328 -7.68 -12.26 -10.67
N THR A 329 -6.62 -12.50 -9.91
CA THR A 329 -6.74 -12.62 -8.45
C THR A 329 -6.95 -11.25 -7.79
N GLU A 330 -7.26 -11.23 -6.50
CA GLU A 330 -6.96 -10.08 -5.65
C GLU A 330 -5.45 -9.74 -5.67
N ASN A 331 -5.06 -8.65 -5.02
CA ASN A 331 -3.65 -8.29 -4.92
C ASN A 331 -2.87 -9.46 -4.32
N PRO A 332 -1.92 -10.06 -5.07
CA PRO A 332 -1.38 -11.36 -4.74
C PRO A 332 -0.29 -11.25 -3.67
N TYR A 333 -0.71 -11.16 -2.41
CA TYR A 333 0.15 -10.99 -1.24
C TYR A 333 1.00 -12.24 -0.93
N TRP A 334 0.66 -13.41 -1.49
CA TRP A 334 1.38 -14.68 -1.34
C TRP A 334 2.42 -14.91 -2.43
N LEU A 335 2.49 -14.04 -3.45
CA LEU A 335 3.27 -14.27 -4.66
C LEU A 335 4.77 -14.43 -4.35
N GLU A 336 5.27 -13.78 -3.30
CA GLU A 336 6.66 -13.95 -2.85
C GLU A 336 6.96 -15.38 -2.35
N GLU A 337 6.03 -16.01 -1.63
CA GLU A 337 6.18 -17.42 -1.21
C GLU A 337 6.09 -18.35 -2.42
N ALA A 338 5.19 -18.04 -3.37
CA ALA A 338 5.05 -18.78 -4.62
C ALA A 338 6.33 -18.72 -5.49
N TYR A 339 7.14 -17.67 -5.37
CA TYR A 339 8.43 -17.52 -6.04
C TYR A 339 9.65 -17.87 -5.18
N SER A 340 9.46 -18.42 -3.97
CA SER A 340 10.59 -18.95 -3.17
C SER A 340 11.34 -20.05 -3.91
N GLU A 341 10.64 -20.78 -4.79
CA GLU A 341 11.22 -21.60 -5.85
C GLU A 341 10.79 -21.02 -7.21
N ALA A 342 11.76 -20.51 -7.98
CA ALA A 342 11.47 -19.81 -9.25
C ALA A 342 10.80 -20.71 -10.32
N ILE A 343 10.99 -22.03 -10.23
CA ILE A 343 10.31 -23.02 -11.08
C ILE A 343 9.70 -24.07 -10.18
N ALA A 344 8.39 -24.29 -10.30
CA ALA A 344 7.68 -25.26 -9.49
C ALA A 344 8.10 -26.70 -9.83
N ALA A 345 8.21 -27.56 -8.81
CA ALA A 345 8.52 -28.99 -8.99
C ALA A 345 7.50 -29.74 -9.87
N SER A 346 6.28 -29.21 -10.02
CA SER A 346 5.23 -29.74 -10.89
C SER A 346 5.44 -29.43 -12.39
N ASP A 347 6.35 -28.50 -12.74
CA ASP A 347 6.63 -28.17 -14.14
C ASP A 347 7.58 -29.18 -14.80
N ILE A 348 7.08 -30.40 -14.97
CA ILE A 348 7.79 -31.51 -15.61
C ILE A 348 7.98 -31.33 -17.13
N GLY A 349 7.36 -30.31 -17.72
CA GLY A 349 7.35 -30.05 -19.17
C GLY A 349 8.45 -29.09 -19.65
N LEU A 350 9.25 -28.52 -18.73
CA LEU A 350 10.16 -27.41 -19.00
C LEU A 350 11.04 -27.62 -20.26
N LEU A 351 11.80 -28.71 -20.34
CA LEU A 351 12.72 -28.96 -21.46
C LEU A 351 12.01 -29.21 -22.79
N TYR A 352 10.96 -30.05 -22.77
CA TYR A 352 10.18 -30.36 -23.98
C TYR A 352 9.56 -29.09 -24.57
N ARG A 353 8.95 -28.26 -23.71
CA ARG A 353 8.31 -27.00 -24.10
C ARG A 353 9.33 -26.00 -24.64
N ASN A 354 10.47 -25.81 -23.99
CA ASN A 354 11.54 -24.94 -24.47
C ASN A 354 12.03 -25.36 -25.88
N ASN A 355 12.23 -26.66 -26.12
CA ASN A 355 12.63 -27.15 -27.43
C ASN A 355 11.55 -26.95 -28.51
N PHE A 356 10.28 -27.18 -28.16
CA PHE A 356 9.15 -26.92 -29.05
C PHE A 356 9.04 -25.43 -29.41
N LEU A 357 9.12 -24.54 -28.41
CA LEU A 357 9.05 -23.09 -28.61
C LEU A 357 10.24 -22.58 -29.43
N ALA A 358 11.44 -23.12 -29.23
CA ALA A 358 12.63 -22.75 -30.01
C ALA A 358 12.45 -23.06 -31.51
N GLU A 359 11.86 -24.21 -31.85
CA GLU A 359 11.57 -24.56 -33.24
C GLU A 359 10.56 -23.60 -33.89
N ILE A 360 9.49 -23.25 -33.16
CA ILE A 360 8.46 -22.33 -33.64
C ILE A 360 9.04 -20.91 -33.80
N ALA A 361 9.75 -20.41 -32.80
CA ALA A 361 10.36 -19.08 -32.81
C ALA A 361 11.40 -18.95 -33.93
N ALA A 362 12.29 -19.94 -34.09
CA ALA A 362 13.29 -19.93 -35.16
C ALA A 362 12.65 -19.87 -36.56
N ARG A 363 11.59 -20.64 -36.81
CA ARG A 363 10.86 -20.60 -38.09
C ARG A 363 10.14 -19.27 -38.31
N LEU A 364 9.48 -18.75 -37.28
CA LEU A 364 8.80 -17.46 -37.35
C LEU A 364 9.79 -16.35 -37.71
N ILE A 365 10.88 -16.25 -36.94
CA ILE A 365 11.90 -15.22 -37.10
C ILE A 365 12.57 -15.34 -38.46
N PHE A 366 13.02 -16.53 -38.85
CA PHE A 366 13.73 -16.75 -40.11
C PHE A 366 12.91 -16.38 -41.35
N ASN A 367 11.61 -16.67 -41.33
CA ASN A 367 10.75 -16.47 -42.52
C ASN A 367 10.11 -15.08 -42.58
N TYR A 368 9.88 -14.41 -41.44
CA TYR A 368 9.01 -13.23 -41.40
C TYR A 368 9.59 -11.99 -40.70
N PHE A 369 10.77 -12.10 -40.06
CA PHE A 369 11.42 -11.00 -39.33
C PHE A 369 12.91 -10.89 -39.70
N ASN A 370 13.57 -9.83 -39.24
CA ASN A 370 15.02 -9.69 -39.45
C ASN A 370 15.80 -10.68 -38.57
N HIS A 371 16.09 -11.86 -39.11
CA HIS A 371 16.81 -12.93 -38.41
C HIS A 371 18.30 -12.65 -38.18
N GLU A 372 18.85 -11.53 -38.66
CA GLU A 372 20.18 -11.01 -38.28
C GLU A 372 20.11 -10.02 -37.12
N GLY A 373 18.90 -9.73 -36.60
CA GLY A 373 18.70 -8.86 -35.45
C GLY A 373 19.03 -9.52 -34.11
N LYS A 374 18.91 -8.71 -33.05
CA LYS A 374 18.99 -9.16 -31.66
C LYS A 374 17.60 -9.49 -31.13
N PHE A 375 17.52 -10.44 -30.22
CA PHE A 375 16.29 -10.87 -29.59
C PHE A 375 16.42 -10.90 -28.07
N LEU A 376 15.31 -10.78 -27.36
CA LEU A 376 15.27 -10.83 -25.90
C LEU A 376 14.22 -11.85 -25.47
N ASP A 377 14.57 -12.72 -24.54
CA ASP A 377 13.61 -13.57 -23.84
C ASP A 377 13.33 -12.97 -22.45
N TYR A 378 12.11 -12.48 -22.27
CA TYR A 378 11.60 -11.78 -21.08
C TYR A 378 10.80 -12.77 -20.23
N GLY A 379 11.32 -13.11 -19.04
CA GLY A 379 10.87 -14.28 -18.27
C GLY A 379 11.60 -15.56 -18.70
N GLY A 380 12.90 -15.46 -19.01
CA GLY A 380 13.66 -16.55 -19.63
C GLY A 380 13.98 -17.76 -18.75
N GLY A 381 13.47 -17.83 -17.51
CA GLY A 381 13.70 -18.94 -16.57
C GLY A 381 15.19 -19.20 -16.37
N TYR A 382 15.61 -20.47 -16.37
CA TYR A 382 17.04 -20.83 -16.26
C TYR A 382 17.89 -20.49 -17.49
N GLY A 383 17.31 -19.91 -18.55
CA GLY A 383 18.03 -19.51 -19.77
C GLY A 383 18.15 -20.62 -20.83
N VAL A 384 17.36 -21.69 -20.71
CA VAL A 384 17.39 -22.83 -21.65
C VAL A 384 16.95 -22.40 -23.05
N PHE A 385 15.84 -21.67 -23.18
CA PHE A 385 15.36 -21.17 -24.47
C PHE A 385 16.41 -20.29 -25.16
N VAL A 386 17.00 -19.34 -24.43
CA VAL A 386 18.05 -18.46 -24.94
C VAL A 386 19.23 -19.27 -25.47
N ARG A 387 19.75 -20.23 -24.70
CA ARG A 387 20.84 -21.11 -25.15
C ARG A 387 20.47 -21.88 -26.42
N LEU A 388 19.28 -22.49 -26.44
CA LEU A 388 18.76 -23.22 -27.61
C LEU A 388 18.66 -22.34 -28.87
N MET A 389 18.32 -21.06 -28.73
CA MET A 389 18.23 -20.12 -29.85
C MET A 389 19.59 -19.63 -30.33
N ARG A 390 20.53 -19.36 -29.41
CA ARG A 390 21.92 -18.99 -29.74
C ARG A 390 22.66 -20.12 -30.43
N ASP A 391 22.45 -21.37 -29.99
CA ASP A 391 23.03 -22.55 -30.62
C ASP A 391 22.48 -22.76 -32.05
N ARG A 392 21.25 -22.29 -32.32
CA ARG A 392 20.63 -22.23 -33.67
C ARG A 392 21.03 -20.99 -34.48
N GLY A 393 21.91 -20.14 -33.95
CA GLY A 393 22.44 -18.97 -34.65
C GLY A 393 21.70 -17.65 -34.42
N PHE A 394 20.71 -17.60 -33.54
CA PHE A 394 19.93 -16.37 -33.26
C PHE A 394 20.46 -15.66 -32.01
N ASP A 395 20.74 -14.36 -32.12
CA ASP A 395 21.39 -13.57 -31.05
C ASP A 395 20.40 -13.17 -29.94
N PHE A 396 20.01 -14.15 -29.13
CA PHE A 396 19.10 -13.97 -27.98
C PHE A 396 19.83 -13.54 -26.71
N TYR A 397 19.21 -12.64 -25.97
CA TYR A 397 19.58 -12.22 -24.63
C TYR A 397 18.55 -12.69 -23.61
N TRP A 398 18.98 -12.84 -22.36
CA TRP A 398 18.19 -13.36 -21.26
C TRP A 398 17.79 -12.27 -20.28
N TYR A 399 16.53 -12.30 -19.82
CA TYR A 399 16.07 -11.51 -18.69
C TYR A 399 15.01 -12.30 -17.91
N ASP A 400 15.21 -12.48 -16.61
CA ASP A 400 14.20 -12.97 -15.68
C ASP A 400 14.36 -12.27 -14.33
N LYS A 401 13.24 -11.91 -13.70
CA LYS A 401 13.22 -11.20 -12.41
C LYS A 401 13.38 -12.14 -11.22
N PHE A 402 12.93 -13.38 -11.35
CA PHE A 402 12.80 -14.34 -10.24
C PHE A 402 13.70 -15.55 -10.40
N CYS A 403 14.08 -15.91 -11.63
CA CYS A 403 14.93 -17.05 -11.91
C CYS A 403 16.39 -16.64 -12.09
N ARG A 404 17.32 -17.53 -11.69
CA ARG A 404 18.75 -17.38 -11.99
C ARG A 404 19.05 -17.85 -13.40
N ASN A 405 19.91 -17.14 -14.12
CA ASN A 405 20.42 -17.62 -15.41
C ASN A 405 21.46 -18.73 -15.18
N LEU A 406 21.22 -19.93 -15.71
CA LEU A 406 22.16 -21.06 -15.62
C LEU A 406 22.77 -21.43 -16.97
N PHE A 407 21.98 -21.40 -18.04
CA PHE A 407 22.38 -21.94 -19.34
C PHE A 407 22.87 -20.88 -20.33
N ALA A 408 22.57 -19.60 -20.09
CA ALA A 408 22.91 -18.49 -20.97
C ALA A 408 23.68 -17.38 -20.24
N THR A 409 24.51 -17.73 -19.25
CA THR A 409 25.29 -16.75 -18.47
C THR A 409 26.23 -15.92 -19.35
N GLY A 410 26.32 -14.62 -19.08
CA GLY A 410 27.06 -13.66 -19.90
C GLY A 410 26.28 -13.11 -21.09
N PHE A 411 25.00 -13.45 -21.21
CA PHE A 411 24.08 -12.94 -22.22
C PHE A 411 22.84 -12.32 -21.57
N GLU A 412 23.00 -11.78 -20.37
CA GLU A 412 21.96 -11.03 -19.66
C GLU A 412 21.64 -9.72 -20.40
N LEU A 413 20.40 -9.24 -20.26
CA LEU A 413 19.99 -7.93 -20.78
C LEU A 413 20.88 -6.78 -20.27
N SER A 414 21.47 -6.89 -19.07
CA SER A 414 22.44 -5.93 -18.54
C SER A 414 23.72 -5.82 -19.36
N ASP A 415 24.07 -6.89 -20.07
CA ASP A 415 25.30 -6.97 -20.87
C ASP A 415 25.11 -6.44 -22.29
N CYS A 416 23.87 -6.12 -22.68
CA CYS A 416 23.55 -5.58 -23.98
C CYS A 416 23.68 -4.05 -23.98
N GLN A 417 24.66 -3.51 -24.71
CA GLN A 417 24.88 -2.06 -24.81
C GLN A 417 23.75 -1.31 -25.53
N ASP A 418 23.20 -1.91 -26.59
CA ASP A 418 22.08 -1.36 -27.35
C ASP A 418 20.84 -2.21 -27.15
N LYS A 419 19.91 -1.73 -26.33
CA LYS A 419 18.73 -2.47 -25.86
C LYS A 419 17.55 -2.43 -26.85
N LYS A 420 17.82 -2.29 -28.15
CA LYS A 420 16.81 -2.44 -29.22
C LYS A 420 16.84 -3.84 -29.79
N PHE A 421 15.67 -4.48 -29.81
CA PHE A 421 15.51 -5.87 -30.24
C PHE A 421 14.50 -5.98 -31.38
N GLU A 422 14.76 -6.88 -32.33
CA GLU A 422 13.86 -7.19 -33.43
C GLU A 422 12.55 -7.79 -32.92
N MET A 423 12.64 -8.65 -31.90
CA MET A 423 11.49 -9.27 -31.24
C MET A 423 11.81 -9.62 -29.79
N VAL A 424 10.80 -9.52 -28.93
CA VAL A 424 10.83 -10.02 -27.55
C VAL A 424 9.96 -11.29 -27.47
N THR A 425 10.49 -12.36 -26.87
CA THR A 425 9.71 -13.52 -26.45
C THR A 425 9.33 -13.39 -24.99
N ALA A 426 8.12 -13.80 -24.62
CA ALA A 426 7.66 -13.85 -23.23
C ALA A 426 6.85 -15.12 -23.04
N PHE A 427 7.56 -16.23 -22.78
CA PHE A 427 6.96 -17.55 -22.67
C PHE A 427 6.66 -17.91 -21.22
N GLU A 428 5.43 -18.37 -20.95
CA GLU A 428 4.97 -18.87 -19.63
C GLU A 428 5.14 -17.87 -18.48
N VAL A 429 5.12 -16.57 -18.79
CA VAL A 429 5.27 -15.48 -17.82
C VAL A 429 4.06 -14.53 -17.81
N PHE A 430 3.23 -14.57 -18.86
CA PHE A 430 2.16 -13.60 -19.06
C PHE A 430 1.05 -13.73 -18.01
N GLU A 431 0.72 -14.97 -17.64
CA GLU A 431 -0.22 -15.34 -16.59
C GLU A 431 0.26 -14.99 -15.17
N HIS A 432 1.55 -14.70 -15.02
CA HIS A 432 2.16 -14.33 -13.75
C HIS A 432 2.15 -12.82 -13.49
N PHE A 433 1.81 -12.02 -14.51
CA PHE A 433 1.83 -10.57 -14.39
C PHE A 433 0.70 -10.06 -13.49
N ASN A 434 1.09 -9.57 -12.31
CA ASN A 434 0.17 -8.85 -11.43
C ASN A 434 -0.30 -7.51 -12.04
N ASN A 435 0.54 -6.85 -12.85
CA ASN A 435 0.20 -5.64 -13.61
C ASN A 435 0.51 -5.84 -15.13
N PRO A 436 -0.37 -6.54 -15.86
CA PRO A 436 -0.11 -6.89 -17.27
C PRO A 436 0.16 -5.71 -18.20
N LEU A 437 -0.52 -4.57 -17.99
CA LEU A 437 -0.32 -3.40 -18.83
C LEU A 437 1.03 -2.71 -18.57
N GLY A 438 1.45 -2.64 -17.30
CA GLY A 438 2.78 -2.12 -16.96
C GLY A 438 3.91 -3.01 -17.49
N GLU A 439 3.76 -4.34 -17.39
CA GLU A 439 4.74 -5.27 -17.96
C GLU A 439 4.76 -5.22 -19.49
N MET A 440 3.61 -5.07 -20.13
CA MET A 440 3.53 -4.82 -21.57
C MET A 440 4.28 -3.53 -21.96
N GLU A 441 4.13 -2.45 -21.18
CA GLU A 441 4.87 -1.19 -21.39
C GLU A 441 6.38 -1.36 -21.22
N ASN A 442 6.83 -2.18 -20.26
CA ASN A 442 8.25 -2.53 -20.11
C ASN A 442 8.78 -3.29 -21.32
N ILE A 443 8.04 -4.31 -21.79
CA ILE A 443 8.41 -5.10 -22.97
C ILE A 443 8.48 -4.21 -24.22
N LEU A 444 7.54 -3.28 -24.38
CA LEU A 444 7.47 -2.37 -25.53
C LEU A 444 8.64 -1.37 -25.63
N GLN A 445 9.41 -1.18 -24.54
CA GLN A 445 10.66 -0.40 -24.60
C GLN A 445 11.74 -1.10 -25.43
N TYR A 446 11.67 -2.42 -25.55
CA TYR A 446 12.65 -3.26 -26.23
C TYR A 446 12.27 -3.60 -27.66
N SER A 447 10.99 -3.94 -27.90
CA SER A 447 10.48 -4.24 -29.24
C SER A 447 8.96 -4.07 -29.35
N GLN A 448 8.48 -3.76 -30.56
CA GLN A 448 7.06 -3.79 -30.92
C GLN A 448 6.60 -5.12 -31.54
N ASN A 449 7.51 -6.09 -31.66
CA ASN A 449 7.20 -7.47 -32.06
C ASN A 449 7.34 -8.36 -30.83
N ILE A 450 6.23 -8.92 -30.35
CA ILE A 450 6.18 -9.64 -29.08
C ILE A 450 5.52 -10.99 -29.32
N LEU A 451 6.28 -12.06 -29.13
CA LEU A 451 5.78 -13.43 -29.22
C LEU A 451 5.58 -13.98 -27.81
N ILE A 452 4.35 -14.34 -27.47
CA ILE A 452 3.96 -14.75 -26.11
C ILE A 452 3.39 -16.17 -26.11
N SER A 453 3.60 -16.89 -25.00
CA SER A 453 2.81 -18.08 -24.68
C SER A 453 1.98 -17.85 -23.43
N THR A 454 0.68 -18.12 -23.54
CA THR A 454 -0.26 -18.16 -22.41
C THR A 454 -1.54 -18.85 -22.87
N GLN A 455 -2.11 -19.75 -22.07
CA GLN A 455 -3.35 -20.44 -22.44
C GLN A 455 -4.57 -19.54 -22.30
N LEU A 456 -5.40 -19.51 -23.33
CA LEU A 456 -6.67 -18.79 -23.29
C LEU A 456 -7.70 -19.50 -22.42
N LEU A 457 -8.44 -18.71 -21.65
CA LEU A 457 -9.57 -19.18 -20.84
C LEU A 457 -10.59 -19.94 -21.72
N PRO A 458 -10.90 -21.21 -21.40
CA PRO A 458 -11.88 -22.00 -22.13
C PRO A 458 -13.28 -21.37 -22.12
N LYS A 459 -14.08 -21.61 -23.17
CA LYS A 459 -15.43 -21.03 -23.30
C LYS A 459 -16.41 -21.46 -22.21
N ASN A 460 -16.21 -22.64 -21.63
CA ASN A 460 -17.00 -23.14 -20.49
C ASN A 460 -16.63 -22.46 -19.16
N ASN A 461 -15.60 -21.58 -19.14
CA ASN A 461 -15.20 -20.77 -17.99
C ASN A 461 -15.01 -21.61 -16.70
N PRO A 462 -14.14 -22.63 -16.73
CA PRO A 462 -13.96 -23.56 -15.62
C PRO A 462 -13.45 -22.85 -14.36
N LYS A 463 -13.83 -23.35 -13.19
CA LYS A 463 -13.32 -22.87 -11.90
C LYS A 463 -11.85 -23.30 -11.70
N PRO A 464 -11.12 -22.68 -10.74
CA PRO A 464 -9.72 -23.00 -10.49
C PRO A 464 -9.41 -24.47 -10.17
N ASP A 465 -10.36 -25.22 -9.63
CA ASP A 465 -10.25 -26.65 -9.34
C ASP A 465 -10.64 -27.56 -10.51
N GLU A 466 -11.22 -27.00 -11.57
CA GLU A 466 -11.72 -27.73 -12.75
C GLU A 466 -10.75 -27.68 -13.95
N TRP A 467 -9.74 -26.80 -13.92
CA TRP A 467 -8.78 -26.65 -15.01
C TRP A 467 -7.35 -26.46 -14.49
N TRP A 468 -6.47 -27.39 -14.88
CA TRP A 468 -5.09 -27.49 -14.40
C TRP A 468 -4.25 -26.21 -14.57
N TYR A 469 -4.57 -25.39 -15.58
CA TYR A 469 -3.83 -24.18 -15.89
C TYR A 469 -4.00 -23.06 -14.87
N TYR A 470 -4.97 -23.14 -13.94
CA TYR A 470 -5.01 -22.21 -12.80
C TYR A 470 -3.91 -22.50 -11.77
N ALA A 471 -3.35 -23.72 -11.75
CA ALA A 471 -2.24 -24.15 -10.91
C ALA A 471 -2.22 -23.58 -9.46
N PRO A 472 -3.33 -23.70 -8.69
CA PRO A 472 -3.41 -23.09 -7.37
C PRO A 472 -2.36 -23.66 -6.38
N HIS A 473 -1.90 -24.90 -6.58
CA HIS A 473 -0.84 -25.49 -5.77
C HIS A 473 0.51 -24.74 -5.88
N GLU A 474 0.78 -24.08 -7.00
CA GLU A 474 1.98 -23.25 -7.24
C GLU A 474 1.72 -21.80 -6.88
N GLY A 475 0.51 -21.32 -7.16
CA GLY A 475 0.06 -19.98 -6.80
C GLY A 475 0.68 -18.82 -7.59
N GLN A 476 1.39 -19.11 -8.68
CA GLN A 476 2.05 -18.14 -9.56
C GLN A 476 1.10 -17.56 -10.63
N HIS A 477 0.06 -18.30 -11.03
CA HIS A 477 -0.87 -17.91 -12.08
C HIS A 477 -1.95 -16.95 -11.55
N VAL A 478 -1.68 -15.65 -11.65
CA VAL A 478 -2.51 -14.57 -11.07
C VAL A 478 -3.42 -13.88 -12.09
N GLY A 479 -3.23 -14.13 -13.39
CA GLY A 479 -4.03 -13.58 -14.48
C GLY A 479 -4.27 -14.59 -15.61
N ILE A 480 -5.52 -14.79 -16.02
CA ILE A 480 -5.89 -15.68 -17.13
C ILE A 480 -6.57 -14.88 -18.24
N TYR A 481 -6.03 -14.99 -19.46
CA TYR A 481 -6.42 -14.17 -20.60
C TYR A 481 -7.53 -14.82 -21.42
N THR A 482 -8.43 -13.99 -21.95
CA THR A 482 -9.32 -14.38 -23.05
C THR A 482 -8.76 -13.80 -24.35
N ARG A 483 -9.21 -14.33 -25.50
CA ARG A 483 -8.93 -13.71 -26.81
C ARG A 483 -9.29 -12.22 -26.82
N LYS A 484 -10.47 -11.87 -26.28
CA LYS A 484 -10.94 -10.48 -26.21
C LYS A 484 -10.04 -9.59 -25.35
N ALA A 485 -9.47 -10.12 -24.26
CA ALA A 485 -8.53 -9.39 -23.42
C ALA A 485 -7.23 -9.07 -24.19
N LEU A 486 -6.66 -10.05 -24.90
CA LEU A 486 -5.47 -9.85 -25.74
C LEU A 486 -5.75 -8.89 -26.91
N GLU A 487 -6.92 -8.97 -27.55
CA GLU A 487 -7.32 -8.05 -28.62
C GLU A 487 -7.48 -6.60 -28.13
N ILE A 488 -7.96 -6.40 -26.90
CA ILE A 488 -8.05 -5.06 -26.29
C ILE A 488 -6.65 -4.55 -25.97
N MET A 489 -5.77 -5.39 -25.43
CA MET A 489 -4.38 -5.04 -25.16
C MET A 489 -3.63 -4.67 -26.44
N ALA A 490 -3.73 -5.48 -27.49
CA ALA A 490 -3.12 -5.20 -28.80
C ALA A 490 -3.61 -3.87 -29.38
N ARG A 491 -4.93 -3.61 -29.36
CA ARG A 491 -5.52 -2.35 -29.81
C ARG A 491 -5.03 -1.15 -29.01
N LYS A 492 -4.85 -1.28 -27.69
CA LYS A 492 -4.36 -0.20 -26.83
C LYS A 492 -2.97 0.31 -27.29
N TYR A 493 -2.11 -0.59 -27.74
CA TYR A 493 -0.74 -0.28 -28.16
C TYR A 493 -0.56 -0.23 -29.69
N ASN A 494 -1.65 -0.14 -30.46
CA ASN A 494 -1.65 -0.12 -31.94
C ASN A 494 -0.94 -1.32 -32.59
N LEU A 495 -1.08 -2.51 -31.98
CA LEU A 495 -0.55 -3.77 -32.49
C LEU A 495 -1.69 -4.64 -33.07
N LYS A 496 -1.34 -5.53 -34.00
CA LYS A 496 -2.22 -6.60 -34.48
C LYS A 496 -1.92 -7.89 -33.72
N LEU A 497 -2.98 -8.60 -33.33
CA LEU A 497 -2.91 -9.92 -32.69
C LEU A 497 -3.05 -11.01 -33.75
N TYR A 498 -2.05 -11.90 -33.84
CA TYR A 498 -2.16 -13.21 -34.47
C TYR A 498 -2.15 -14.26 -33.37
N THR A 499 -2.98 -15.29 -33.47
CA THR A 499 -3.15 -16.30 -32.40
C THR A 499 -3.51 -17.64 -33.01
N ASP A 500 -2.98 -18.72 -32.43
CA ASP A 500 -3.42 -20.09 -32.77
C ASP A 500 -4.76 -20.46 -32.12
N GLY A 501 -5.29 -19.58 -31.25
CA GLY A 501 -6.54 -19.76 -30.52
C GLY A 501 -6.43 -20.61 -29.26
N GLU A 502 -5.21 -21.02 -28.89
CA GLU A 502 -4.95 -21.87 -27.73
C GLU A 502 -3.90 -21.21 -26.83
N SER A 503 -2.61 -21.31 -27.19
CA SER A 503 -1.50 -20.94 -26.30
C SER A 503 -0.45 -20.02 -26.91
N LEU A 504 -0.38 -19.88 -28.25
CA LEU A 504 0.64 -19.06 -28.92
C LEU A 504 0.01 -17.82 -29.55
N HIS A 505 0.58 -16.66 -29.22
CA HIS A 505 0.09 -15.37 -29.68
C HIS A 505 1.24 -14.44 -30.08
N LEU A 506 1.08 -13.73 -31.19
CA LEU A 506 2.03 -12.74 -31.68
C LEU A 506 1.33 -11.38 -31.71
N LEU A 507 1.87 -10.41 -30.98
CA LEU A 507 1.47 -9.01 -31.04
C LEU A 507 2.54 -8.26 -31.83
N THR A 508 2.18 -7.68 -32.96
CA THR A 508 3.17 -7.06 -33.86
C THR A 508 2.58 -5.86 -34.61
N VAL A 509 3.45 -4.93 -34.99
CA VAL A 509 3.15 -3.87 -35.97
C VAL A 509 3.10 -4.39 -37.41
N ASN A 510 3.61 -5.60 -37.67
CA ASN A 510 3.62 -6.21 -38.99
C ASN A 510 2.23 -6.74 -39.39
N ASN A 511 1.53 -5.97 -40.22
CA ASN A 511 0.19 -6.31 -40.69
C ASN A 511 0.18 -7.22 -41.94
N ASN A 512 1.35 -7.61 -42.47
CA ASN A 512 1.48 -8.36 -43.72
C ASN A 512 1.72 -9.87 -43.50
N LEU A 513 1.36 -10.41 -42.34
CA LEU A 513 1.52 -11.83 -42.03
C LEU A 513 0.25 -12.62 -42.42
N PRO A 514 0.38 -13.91 -42.81
CA PRO A 514 -0.77 -14.77 -43.12
C PRO A 514 -1.70 -14.94 -41.91
N GLU A 515 -3.02 -14.92 -42.11
CA GLU A 515 -4.00 -15.17 -41.01
C GLU A 515 -3.85 -16.57 -40.39
N ASN A 516 -3.37 -17.55 -41.17
CA ASN A 516 -3.07 -18.91 -40.72
C ASN A 516 -1.60 -19.13 -40.32
N LEU A 517 -0.88 -18.06 -39.93
CA LEU A 517 0.55 -18.05 -39.60
C LEU A 517 1.02 -19.24 -38.76
N PHE A 518 0.42 -19.45 -37.58
CA PHE A 518 0.85 -20.51 -36.68
C PHE A 518 0.56 -21.91 -37.23
N THR A 519 -0.48 -22.08 -38.05
CA THR A 519 -0.75 -23.36 -38.73
C THR A 519 0.35 -23.70 -39.73
N LEU A 520 0.79 -22.74 -40.53
CA LEU A 520 1.88 -22.91 -41.51
C LEU A 520 3.19 -23.30 -40.81
N ILE A 521 3.52 -22.63 -39.70
CA ILE A 521 4.75 -22.88 -38.94
C ILE A 521 4.71 -24.27 -38.28
N LYS A 522 3.61 -24.61 -37.59
CA LYS A 522 3.44 -25.91 -36.89
C LYS A 522 3.45 -27.10 -37.86
N ARG A 523 2.96 -26.93 -39.10
CA ARG A 523 2.99 -27.98 -40.14
C ARG A 523 4.30 -28.07 -40.91
N GLY A 524 5.20 -27.10 -40.73
CA GLY A 524 6.46 -27.03 -41.47
C GLY A 524 6.32 -26.70 -42.94
N GLU A 525 5.30 -25.91 -43.27
CA GLU A 525 5.10 -25.37 -44.61
C GLU A 525 5.93 -24.08 -44.84
N THR A 526 6.80 -23.71 -43.88
CA THR A 526 7.75 -22.59 -43.95
C THR A 526 9.18 -23.09 -44.17
N LYS A 527 10.10 -22.24 -44.65
CA LYS A 527 11.50 -22.64 -44.83
C LYS A 527 12.14 -23.03 -43.50
N THR A 528 12.92 -24.10 -43.51
CA THR A 528 13.76 -24.49 -42.37
C THR A 528 14.85 -23.45 -42.14
N PRO A 529 15.06 -22.98 -40.90
CA PRO A 529 16.13 -22.04 -40.58
C PRO A 529 17.50 -22.60 -40.96
N SER A 530 18.33 -21.77 -41.61
CA SER A 530 19.72 -22.10 -41.96
C SER A 530 20.62 -20.96 -41.48
N LYS A 531 21.26 -21.15 -40.33
CA LYS A 531 22.22 -20.22 -39.71
C LYS A 531 23.35 -21.01 -39.03
N GLU A 532 24.53 -20.41 -38.93
CA GLU A 532 25.64 -20.97 -38.14
C GLU A 532 25.42 -20.74 -36.65
N SER A 533 25.88 -21.68 -35.82
CA SER A 533 25.77 -21.60 -34.37
C SER A 533 26.63 -20.48 -33.78
N LEU A 534 26.12 -19.76 -32.77
CA LEU A 534 26.91 -18.74 -32.06
C LEU A 534 27.85 -19.32 -30.99
N LEU A 535 27.80 -20.64 -30.75
CA LEU A 535 28.49 -21.29 -29.62
C LEU A 535 29.99 -20.96 -29.51
N ALA A 536 30.72 -20.98 -30.64
CA ALA A 536 32.15 -20.68 -30.64
C ALA A 536 32.45 -19.22 -30.22
N ARG A 537 31.67 -18.27 -30.74
CA ARG A 537 31.79 -16.84 -30.40
C ARG A 537 31.37 -16.55 -28.96
N ASP A 538 30.35 -17.26 -28.48
CA ASP A 538 29.86 -17.14 -27.11
C ASP A 538 30.94 -17.56 -26.11
N TYR A 539 31.64 -18.67 -26.38
CA TYR A 539 32.74 -19.16 -25.55
C TYR A 539 33.84 -18.11 -25.38
N GLU A 540 34.31 -17.51 -26.49
CA GLU A 540 35.34 -16.46 -26.46
C GLU A 540 34.90 -15.24 -25.62
N THR A 541 33.62 -14.85 -25.76
CA THR A 541 33.03 -13.73 -25.01
C THR A 541 33.05 -14.00 -23.50
N VAL A 542 32.62 -15.19 -23.07
CA VAL A 542 32.57 -15.55 -21.65
C VAL A 542 33.97 -15.64 -21.04
N ILE A 543 34.94 -16.22 -21.74
CA ILE A 543 36.33 -16.33 -21.27
C ILE A 543 36.96 -14.94 -21.03
N SER A 544 36.75 -14.00 -21.96
CA SER A 544 37.27 -12.63 -21.80
C SER A 544 36.75 -11.92 -20.55
N ARG A 545 35.53 -12.25 -20.11
CA ARG A 545 34.89 -11.65 -18.93
C ARG A 545 35.29 -12.31 -17.62
N ILE A 546 35.55 -13.62 -17.61
CA ILE A 546 36.08 -14.30 -16.42
C ILE A 546 37.43 -13.70 -16.03
N ALA A 547 38.29 -13.41 -17.01
CA ALA A 547 39.55 -12.70 -16.80
C ALA A 547 39.37 -11.26 -16.25
N GLN A 548 38.20 -10.64 -16.42
CA GLN A 548 37.87 -9.31 -15.90
C GLN A 548 37.07 -9.33 -14.57
N ARG A 549 36.49 -10.47 -14.17
CA ARG A 549 35.60 -10.62 -12.99
C ARG A 549 36.31 -10.99 -11.69
N GLN A 550 37.61 -11.27 -11.70
CA GLN A 550 38.42 -11.31 -10.48
C GLN A 550 38.53 -9.86 -9.92
N ARG A 551 37.63 -9.48 -9.01
CA ARG A 551 37.67 -8.25 -8.18
C ARG A 551 37.76 -8.73 -6.72
N ILE A 552 38.80 -8.48 -5.92
CA ILE A 552 39.66 -7.29 -5.76
C ILE A 552 38.82 -6.05 -5.46
N THR A 553 38.59 -5.80 -4.17
CA THR A 553 38.10 -4.52 -3.66
C THR A 553 39.22 -3.50 -3.80
N ARG A 554 39.31 -2.84 -4.97
CA ARG A 554 40.09 -1.61 -5.11
C ARG A 554 39.45 -0.52 -4.25
N ILE A 555 40.25 0.22 -3.49
CA ILE A 555 39.85 1.55 -3.01
C ILE A 555 39.76 2.44 -4.26
N PRO A 556 38.58 2.92 -4.68
CA PRO A 556 38.49 3.80 -5.83
C PRO A 556 39.18 5.13 -5.52
N GLU A 557 39.79 5.76 -6.54
CA GLU A 557 40.10 7.19 -6.47
C GLU A 557 38.86 7.98 -6.00
N PRO A 558 39.03 9.05 -5.21
CA PRO A 558 37.95 9.69 -4.47
C PRO A 558 36.91 10.27 -5.43
N LYS A 559 35.86 9.50 -5.70
CA LYS A 559 34.59 10.04 -6.16
C LYS A 559 33.87 10.60 -4.94
N SER A 560 33.18 11.70 -5.16
CA SER A 560 32.29 12.33 -4.18
C SER A 560 31.23 11.32 -3.74
N PRO A 561 31.14 10.93 -2.45
CA PRO A 561 30.28 9.84 -2.03
C PRO A 561 28.80 10.16 -2.21
N ILE A 562 28.01 9.15 -2.59
CA ILE A 562 26.56 9.27 -2.74
C ILE A 562 25.88 8.68 -1.50
N ILE A 563 25.08 9.52 -0.83
CA ILE A 563 24.32 9.20 0.38
C ILE A 563 22.84 9.16 -0.01
N VAL A 564 22.23 7.99 0.12
CA VAL A 564 20.82 7.78 -0.17
C VAL A 564 20.01 7.94 1.11
N ILE A 565 19.01 8.82 1.10
CA ILE A 565 18.09 9.04 2.21
C ILE A 565 16.69 8.58 1.78
N ASP A 566 16.11 7.60 2.48
CA ASP A 566 14.78 7.13 2.14
C ASP A 566 13.69 8.07 2.64
N GLY A 567 12.93 8.71 1.75
CA GLY A 567 11.83 9.60 2.09
C GLY A 567 10.55 8.93 2.61
N VAL A 568 10.61 7.64 2.97
CA VAL A 568 9.47 6.85 3.51
C VAL A 568 8.66 7.56 4.59
N PHE A 569 9.31 8.32 5.48
CA PHE A 569 8.58 9.00 6.55
C PHE A 569 7.60 10.04 6.01
N PHE A 570 7.93 10.72 4.91
CA PHE A 570 7.04 11.70 4.26
C PHE A 570 5.77 11.07 3.66
N GLN A 571 5.85 9.79 3.26
CA GLN A 571 4.68 9.02 2.82
C GLN A 571 3.77 8.65 4.00
N LEU A 572 4.37 8.15 5.08
CA LEU A 572 3.63 7.55 6.18
C LEU A 572 2.96 8.58 7.08
N TRP A 573 3.66 9.68 7.40
CA TRP A 573 3.25 10.58 8.46
C TRP A 573 3.67 12.03 8.21
N ARG A 574 2.74 12.97 8.45
CA ARG A 574 3.06 14.41 8.55
C ARG A 574 3.17 14.82 10.02
N THR A 575 4.19 14.34 10.71
CA THR A 575 4.41 14.53 12.16
C THR A 575 5.73 15.28 12.45
N GLY A 576 6.11 15.41 13.73
CA GLY A 576 7.34 16.06 14.15
C GLY A 576 8.62 15.48 13.53
N ILE A 577 8.67 14.18 13.24
CA ILE A 577 9.83 13.56 12.56
C ILE A 577 9.94 14.06 11.11
N ALA A 578 8.82 14.25 10.41
CA ALA A 578 8.83 14.86 9.07
C ALA A 578 9.39 16.30 9.11
N ARG A 579 9.10 17.06 10.18
CA ARG A 579 9.69 18.38 10.42
C ARG A 579 11.21 18.29 10.62
N VAL A 580 11.69 17.32 11.40
CA VAL A 580 13.14 17.08 11.61
C VAL A 580 13.85 16.88 10.26
N TRP A 581 13.38 15.94 9.44
CA TRP A 581 14.00 15.65 8.14
C TRP A 581 13.88 16.80 7.15
N TYR A 582 12.75 17.51 7.13
CA TYR A 582 12.59 18.70 6.30
C TYR A 582 13.59 19.79 6.67
N SER A 583 13.78 20.07 7.96
CA SER A 583 14.75 21.06 8.43
C SER A 583 16.19 20.66 8.12
N LEU A 584 16.56 19.39 8.33
CA LEU A 584 17.91 18.90 8.01
C LEU A 584 18.24 19.03 6.52
N LEU A 585 17.33 18.61 5.65
CA LEU A 585 17.50 18.73 4.20
C LEU A 585 17.62 20.20 3.76
N ARG A 586 16.86 21.12 4.37
CA ARG A 586 16.98 22.56 4.10
C ARG A 586 18.31 23.14 4.54
N GLU A 587 18.86 22.71 5.67
CA GLU A 587 20.19 23.16 6.11
C GLU A 587 21.29 22.62 5.20
N TRP A 588 21.23 21.34 4.83
CA TRP A 588 22.21 20.75 3.91
C TRP A 588 22.15 21.33 2.50
N ALA A 589 20.95 21.71 2.03
CA ALA A 589 20.75 22.39 0.75
C ALA A 589 21.52 23.72 0.62
N LYS A 590 21.87 24.37 1.73
CA LYS A 590 22.60 25.65 1.73
C LYS A 590 24.08 25.52 1.38
N GLY A 591 24.64 24.30 1.38
CA GLY A 591 26.07 24.07 1.18
C GLY A 591 26.38 22.94 0.20
N GLU A 592 27.67 22.70 -0.04
CA GLU A 592 28.14 21.70 -1.01
C GLU A 592 27.78 20.25 -0.63
N PHE A 593 27.44 20.00 0.65
CA PHE A 593 27.00 18.69 1.12
C PHE A 593 25.75 18.18 0.38
N ALA A 594 24.88 19.08 -0.08
CA ALA A 594 23.69 18.73 -0.86
C ALA A 594 24.01 17.91 -2.13
N SER A 595 25.19 18.13 -2.73
CA SER A 595 25.61 17.40 -3.92
C SER A 595 25.81 15.91 -3.68
N HIS A 596 26.06 15.50 -2.43
CA HIS A 596 26.22 14.11 -2.02
C HIS A 596 24.88 13.40 -1.74
N ILE A 597 23.79 14.15 -1.57
CA ILE A 597 22.52 13.61 -1.11
C ILE A 597 21.62 13.24 -2.29
N LEU A 598 21.05 12.03 -2.22
CA LEU A 598 19.92 11.59 -3.05
C LEU A 598 18.76 11.18 -2.14
N VAL A 599 17.62 11.86 -2.27
CA VAL A 599 16.39 11.50 -1.52
C VAL A 599 15.51 10.58 -2.36
N LEU A 600 15.14 9.43 -1.82
CA LEU A 600 14.15 8.55 -2.44
C LEU A 600 12.75 9.08 -2.15
N ASP A 601 12.07 9.57 -3.18
CA ASP A 601 10.72 10.13 -3.09
C ASP A 601 9.68 9.03 -3.34
N ARG A 602 9.10 8.52 -2.26
CA ARG A 602 8.10 7.47 -2.35
C ARG A 602 6.78 8.06 -2.81
N VAL A 603 6.31 7.65 -4.00
CA VAL A 603 5.04 8.08 -4.61
C VAL A 603 4.81 9.60 -4.59
N ASN A 604 5.88 10.38 -4.78
CA ASN A 604 5.85 11.85 -4.82
C ASN A 604 5.30 12.50 -3.54
N THR A 605 5.75 12.02 -2.38
CA THR A 605 5.33 12.51 -1.05
C THR A 605 6.38 13.39 -0.37
N ALA A 606 7.64 13.30 -0.78
CA ALA A 606 8.70 14.11 -0.20
C ALA A 606 8.57 15.59 -0.63
N PRO A 607 8.74 16.55 0.28
CA PRO A 607 8.76 17.97 -0.07
C PRO A 607 9.97 18.29 -0.96
N ARG A 608 9.77 19.13 -1.97
CA ARG A 608 10.83 19.54 -2.91
C ARG A 608 11.62 20.70 -2.32
N ILE A 609 12.92 20.49 -2.17
CA ILE A 609 13.88 21.45 -1.65
C ILE A 609 14.89 21.72 -2.76
N GLU A 610 15.06 22.98 -3.11
CA GLU A 610 16.03 23.41 -4.12
C GLU A 610 17.45 22.99 -3.71
N GLY A 611 18.24 22.45 -4.65
CA GLY A 611 19.60 21.95 -4.39
C GLY A 611 19.70 20.48 -3.97
N ILE A 612 18.59 19.82 -3.60
CA ILE A 612 18.57 18.39 -3.26
C ILE A 612 18.18 17.55 -4.49
N ARG A 613 18.88 16.44 -4.71
CA ARG A 613 18.53 15.46 -5.76
C ARG A 613 17.47 14.49 -5.24
N TYR A 614 16.55 14.10 -6.12
CA TYR A 614 15.46 13.18 -5.79
C TYR A 614 15.30 12.10 -6.84
N ARG A 615 14.96 10.90 -6.39
CA ARG A 615 14.57 9.78 -7.25
C ARG A 615 13.21 9.25 -6.82
N THR A 616 12.22 9.30 -7.71
CA THR A 616 10.88 8.79 -7.41
C THR A 616 10.88 7.26 -7.43
N ILE A 617 10.32 6.64 -6.39
CA ILE A 617 10.26 5.19 -6.22
C ILE A 617 8.87 4.73 -5.78
N ALA A 618 8.65 3.41 -5.76
CA ALA A 618 7.41 2.82 -5.28
C ALA A 618 7.14 3.14 -3.80
N GLY A 619 5.85 3.17 -3.45
CA GLY A 619 5.40 3.44 -2.09
C GLY A 619 5.80 2.32 -1.13
N TYR A 620 6.19 2.69 0.08
CA TYR A 620 6.47 1.74 1.16
C TYR A 620 5.19 1.00 1.54
N ASN A 621 5.29 -0.32 1.70
CA ASN A 621 4.21 -1.18 2.14
C ASN A 621 4.72 -2.04 3.31
N VAL A 622 4.15 -1.82 4.48
CA VAL A 622 4.52 -2.54 5.72
C VAL A 622 4.30 -4.06 5.62
N ASN A 623 3.46 -4.53 4.71
CA ASN A 623 3.23 -5.94 4.45
C ASN A 623 4.23 -6.56 3.45
N ASN A 624 5.16 -5.76 2.91
CA ASN A 624 6.19 -6.19 1.96
C ASN A 624 7.57 -5.61 2.32
N ILE A 625 8.05 -5.94 3.52
CA ILE A 625 9.34 -5.42 4.02
C ILE A 625 10.51 -5.96 3.20
N GLU A 626 10.52 -7.24 2.83
CA GLU A 626 11.62 -7.84 2.07
C GLU A 626 11.68 -7.37 0.61
N GLY A 627 10.54 -7.22 -0.06
CA GLY A 627 10.50 -6.61 -1.38
C GLY A 627 10.97 -5.15 -1.35
N ASP A 628 10.65 -4.42 -0.27
CA ASP A 628 11.16 -3.07 -0.06
C ASP A 628 12.68 -3.06 0.15
N ARG A 629 13.22 -3.97 0.97
CA ARG A 629 14.68 -4.15 1.17
C ARG A 629 15.43 -4.39 -0.13
N ARG A 630 14.93 -5.30 -0.98
CA ARG A 630 15.52 -5.59 -2.29
C ARG A 630 15.46 -4.39 -3.23
N LEU A 631 14.33 -3.68 -3.27
CA LEU A 631 14.20 -2.46 -4.07
C LEU A 631 15.19 -1.39 -3.61
N LEU A 632 15.30 -1.15 -2.30
CA LEU A 632 16.24 -0.19 -1.73
C LEU A 632 17.69 -0.59 -2.06
N GLN A 633 18.04 -1.87 -1.97
CA GLN A 633 19.38 -2.34 -2.36
C GLN A 633 19.65 -2.10 -3.85
N GLN A 634 18.71 -2.47 -4.72
CA GLN A 634 18.84 -2.27 -6.16
C GLN A 634 19.09 -0.79 -6.49
N ILE A 635 18.35 0.13 -5.84
CA ILE A 635 18.55 1.57 -6.04
C ILE A 635 19.91 2.01 -5.52
N CYS A 636 20.33 1.54 -4.34
CA CYS A 636 21.66 1.83 -3.84
C CYS A 636 22.76 1.38 -4.81
N ASP A 637 22.63 0.19 -5.41
CA ASP A 637 23.59 -0.35 -6.37
C ASP A 637 23.61 0.48 -7.68
N GLU A 638 22.44 0.85 -8.20
CA GLU A 638 22.30 1.64 -9.42
C GLU A 638 22.87 3.06 -9.27
N GLU A 639 22.70 3.67 -8.09
CA GLU A 639 23.19 5.02 -7.80
C GLU A 639 24.65 5.01 -7.30
N GLY A 640 25.23 3.84 -7.04
CA GLY A 640 26.56 3.72 -6.42
C GLY A 640 26.60 4.32 -5.01
N ALA A 641 25.55 4.08 -4.21
CA ALA A 641 25.42 4.61 -2.87
C ALA A 641 26.41 3.97 -1.89
N GLU A 642 27.18 4.79 -1.19
CA GLU A 642 28.11 4.35 -0.16
C GLU A 642 27.44 4.24 1.21
N LEU A 643 26.36 4.99 1.41
CA LEU A 643 25.61 4.99 2.65
C LEU A 643 24.12 5.16 2.42
N PHE A 644 23.34 4.40 3.16
CA PHE A 644 21.89 4.53 3.25
C PHE A 644 21.46 5.14 4.60
N ILE A 645 20.49 6.05 4.57
CA ILE A 645 19.92 6.65 5.77
C ILE A 645 18.42 6.42 5.78
N SER A 646 17.97 5.70 6.81
CA SER A 646 16.55 5.44 7.01
C SER A 646 15.89 6.58 7.75
N THR A 647 14.80 7.11 7.19
CA THR A 647 13.94 8.06 7.92
C THR A 647 12.87 7.35 8.75
N TYR A 648 12.54 6.09 8.43
CA TYR A 648 11.56 5.26 9.16
C TYR A 648 11.83 3.75 9.08
N TYR A 649 12.85 3.27 9.79
CA TYR A 649 13.15 1.85 10.01
C TYR A 649 13.21 0.93 8.76
N THR A 650 13.30 1.51 7.55
CA THR A 650 13.61 0.79 6.31
C THR A 650 15.12 0.53 6.23
N ILE A 651 15.51 -0.57 5.60
CA ILE A 651 16.93 -0.90 5.39
C ILE A 651 17.15 -1.51 4.01
N PRO A 652 18.35 -1.35 3.41
CA PRO A 652 18.77 -2.11 2.23
C PRO A 652 19.30 -3.51 2.66
N GLN A 653 19.87 -4.29 1.74
CA GLN A 653 20.37 -5.64 2.06
C GLN A 653 21.86 -5.66 2.43
N THR A 654 22.69 -4.92 1.71
CA THR A 654 24.16 -4.93 1.84
C THR A 654 24.76 -3.53 2.00
N THR A 655 24.10 -2.46 1.55
CA THR A 655 24.60 -1.09 1.71
C THR A 655 24.59 -0.66 3.19
N PRO A 656 25.72 -0.22 3.76
CA PRO A 656 25.79 0.24 5.14
C PRO A 656 24.75 1.32 5.45
N SER A 657 24.25 1.34 6.69
CA SER A 657 23.24 2.31 7.08
C SER A 657 23.53 3.07 8.36
N ILE A 658 23.06 4.31 8.42
CA ILE A 658 22.91 5.10 9.65
C ILE A 658 21.43 5.14 10.02
N LEU A 659 21.14 4.85 11.28
CA LEU A 659 19.78 4.94 11.83
C LEU A 659 19.66 6.14 12.78
N MET A 660 18.71 7.03 12.50
CA MET A 660 18.32 8.09 13.44
C MET A 660 17.18 7.59 14.33
N LEU A 661 17.44 7.56 15.64
CA LEU A 661 16.48 7.13 16.66
C LEU A 661 15.83 8.34 17.32
N HIS A 662 14.51 8.40 17.18
CA HIS A 662 13.69 9.48 17.74
C HIS A 662 13.17 9.19 19.14
N ASP A 663 13.04 7.91 19.53
CA ASP A 663 12.61 7.45 20.86
C ASP A 663 12.81 5.92 21.04
N MET A 664 12.59 5.43 22.27
CA MET A 664 12.46 4.01 22.62
C MET A 664 11.07 3.69 23.22
N ILE A 665 10.02 4.39 22.78
CA ILE A 665 8.66 4.26 23.36
C ILE A 665 8.10 2.83 23.21
N PRO A 666 8.11 2.20 22.02
CA PRO A 666 7.55 0.86 21.85
C PRO A 666 8.15 -0.17 22.81
N GLU A 667 9.46 -0.10 23.00
CA GLU A 667 10.23 -1.00 23.85
C GLU A 667 9.97 -0.77 25.34
N LEU A 668 9.82 0.48 25.76
CA LEU A 668 9.65 0.84 27.18
C LEU A 668 8.21 0.76 27.67
N PHE A 669 7.22 0.94 26.79
CA PHE A 669 5.80 0.94 27.14
C PHE A 669 5.08 -0.37 26.76
N GLY A 670 5.84 -1.41 26.39
CA GLY A 670 5.30 -2.75 26.14
C GLY A 670 4.33 -2.80 24.97
N LEU A 671 4.58 -2.02 23.92
CA LEU A 671 3.85 -2.19 22.66
C LEU A 671 4.21 -3.55 22.05
N ASP A 672 3.31 -4.12 21.25
CA ASP A 672 3.55 -5.43 20.64
C ASP A 672 4.69 -5.35 19.61
N LEU A 673 5.90 -5.70 20.03
CA LEU A 673 7.09 -5.66 19.18
C LEU A 673 7.02 -6.65 18.00
N ASN A 674 6.03 -7.56 17.97
CA ASN A 674 5.77 -8.41 16.81
C ASN A 674 4.99 -7.69 15.71
N HIS A 675 4.41 -6.52 16.01
CA HIS A 675 3.80 -5.68 15.00
C HIS A 675 4.85 -5.31 13.93
N PRO A 676 4.53 -5.43 12.63
CA PRO A 676 5.50 -5.26 11.54
C PRO A 676 6.36 -3.98 11.63
N SER A 677 5.79 -2.85 12.06
CA SER A 677 6.51 -1.59 12.23
C SER A 677 7.60 -1.64 13.31
N TRP A 678 7.36 -2.33 14.42
CA TRP A 678 8.31 -2.44 15.54
C TRP A 678 9.33 -3.56 15.33
N ARG A 679 8.95 -4.60 14.59
CA ARG A 679 9.90 -5.57 14.03
C ARG A 679 10.88 -4.87 13.09
N GLY A 680 10.38 -4.02 12.18
CA GLY A 680 11.22 -3.20 11.30
C GLY A 680 12.20 -2.32 12.08
N LYS A 681 11.76 -1.68 13.18
CA LYS A 681 12.64 -0.93 14.08
C LYS A 681 13.77 -1.80 14.65
N THR A 682 13.43 -2.99 15.16
CA THR A 682 14.41 -3.93 15.72
C THR A 682 15.43 -4.36 14.68
N GLU A 683 14.98 -4.70 13.48
CA GLU A 683 15.86 -5.10 12.37
C GLU A 683 16.74 -3.94 11.90
N ALA A 684 16.20 -2.72 11.83
CA ALA A 684 16.96 -1.53 11.48
C ALA A 684 18.03 -1.20 12.53
N ILE A 685 17.71 -1.37 13.83
CA ILE A 685 18.70 -1.24 14.90
C ILE A 685 19.83 -2.26 14.68
N ASN A 686 19.50 -3.55 14.53
CA ASN A 686 20.51 -4.59 14.36
C ASN A 686 21.35 -4.44 13.08
N TYR A 687 20.81 -3.81 12.04
CA TYR A 687 21.49 -3.60 10.76
C TYR A 687 22.36 -2.34 10.72
N ALA A 688 22.08 -1.34 11.56
CA ALA A 688 22.75 -0.05 11.50
C ALA A 688 24.23 -0.16 11.89
N SER A 689 25.08 0.49 11.08
CA SER A 689 26.51 0.62 11.34
C SER A 689 26.85 1.76 12.30
N HIS A 690 25.94 2.73 12.45
CA HIS A 690 26.06 3.87 13.36
C HIS A 690 24.68 4.42 13.72
N TYR A 691 24.55 5.00 14.92
CA TYR A 691 23.28 5.47 15.46
C TYR A 691 23.33 6.96 15.74
N ILE A 692 22.27 7.68 15.38
CA ILE A 692 22.07 9.09 15.73
C ILE A 692 20.90 9.17 16.70
N CYS A 693 21.16 9.56 17.94
CA CYS A 693 20.13 9.70 18.97
C CYS A 693 19.78 11.17 19.17
N VAL A 694 18.48 11.48 19.22
CA VAL A 694 18.00 12.86 19.40
C VAL A 694 18.20 13.42 20.81
N SER A 695 18.60 12.58 21.78
CA SER A 695 18.88 12.96 23.17
C SER A 695 19.83 11.98 23.84
N GLU A 696 20.47 12.41 24.94
CA GLU A 696 21.28 11.54 25.80
C GLU A 696 20.44 10.43 26.41
N ASN A 697 19.19 10.75 26.81
CA ASN A 697 18.27 9.74 27.31
C ASN A 697 17.97 8.66 26.27
N THR A 698 17.71 9.03 25.01
CA THR A 698 17.45 8.04 23.95
C THR A 698 18.66 7.13 23.73
N ALA A 699 19.88 7.68 23.77
CA ALA A 699 21.11 6.89 23.68
C ALA A 699 21.30 5.94 24.87
N ARG A 700 21.01 6.41 26.09
CA ARG A 700 21.04 5.59 27.30
C ARG A 700 20.04 4.45 27.22
N ASP A 701 18.83 4.72 26.76
CA ASP A 701 17.78 3.71 26.59
C ASP A 701 18.14 2.69 25.50
N LEU A 702 18.67 3.15 24.37
CA LEU A 702 19.19 2.28 23.31
C LEU A 702 20.23 1.30 23.87
N ARG A 703 21.25 1.78 24.58
CA ARG A 703 22.29 0.92 25.17
C ARG A 703 21.76 0.01 26.26
N ARG A 704 20.77 0.45 27.02
CA ARG A 704 20.14 -0.38 28.05
C ARG A 704 19.39 -1.56 27.44
N ILE A 705 18.70 -1.35 26.32
CA ILE A 705 17.90 -2.37 25.64
C ILE A 705 18.77 -3.23 24.71
N TYR A 706 19.78 -2.64 24.06
CA TYR A 706 20.72 -3.27 23.13
C TYR A 706 22.16 -3.13 23.65
N PRO A 707 22.58 -3.93 24.64
CA PRO A 707 23.86 -3.76 25.34
C PRO A 707 25.10 -4.06 24.50
N HIS A 708 24.94 -4.66 23.31
CA HIS A 708 26.03 -4.89 22.36
C HIS A 708 26.44 -3.63 21.59
N ILE A 709 25.61 -2.58 21.59
CA ILE A 709 25.92 -1.30 20.93
C ILE A 709 26.93 -0.52 21.78
N ARG A 710 28.07 -0.18 21.16
CA ARG A 710 29.15 0.58 21.82
C ARG A 710 28.85 2.06 21.81
N GLU A 711 29.37 2.76 22.82
CA GLU A 711 29.26 4.22 22.92
C GLU A 711 29.89 4.96 21.73
N THR A 712 30.97 4.40 21.16
CA THR A 712 31.66 4.95 19.99
C THR A 712 30.85 4.89 18.70
N ASP A 713 29.78 4.08 18.66
CA ASP A 713 28.91 3.91 17.49
C ASP A 713 27.64 4.78 17.61
N ILE A 714 27.55 5.63 18.65
CA ILE A 714 26.41 6.52 18.89
C ILE A 714 26.85 7.98 18.79
N THR A 715 26.07 8.79 18.08
CA THR A 715 26.20 10.26 18.10
C THR A 715 24.94 10.89 18.65
N ILE A 716 25.10 11.83 19.58
CA ILE A 716 24.00 12.66 20.09
C ILE A 716 23.84 13.88 19.19
N ALA A 717 22.65 14.03 18.61
CA ALA A 717 22.28 15.17 17.79
C ALA A 717 20.92 15.71 18.24
N TYR A 718 20.94 16.67 19.17
CA TYR A 718 19.72 17.36 19.62
C TYR A 718 19.01 18.03 18.43
N ASN A 719 17.68 17.96 18.39
CA ASN A 719 16.90 18.65 17.36
C ASN A 719 16.98 20.17 17.55
N GLY A 720 16.87 20.92 16.44
CA GLY A 720 16.78 22.38 16.45
C GLY A 720 15.34 22.89 16.56
N VAL A 721 15.21 24.21 16.69
CA VAL A 721 13.92 24.92 16.53
C VAL A 721 13.89 25.67 15.20
N GLY A 722 12.72 25.71 14.55
CA GLY A 722 12.51 26.46 13.32
C GLY A 722 12.49 27.97 13.55
N GLU A 723 12.94 28.74 12.56
CA GLU A 723 12.95 30.22 12.62
C GLU A 723 11.54 30.83 12.65
N GLU A 724 10.54 30.05 12.22
CA GLU A 724 9.13 30.40 12.30
C GLU A 724 8.62 30.49 13.75
N PHE A 725 9.30 29.89 14.73
CA PHE A 725 8.90 29.97 16.13
C PHE A 725 9.62 31.13 16.84
N TYR A 726 8.91 32.24 16.98
CA TYR A 726 9.35 33.43 17.69
C TYR A 726 8.16 34.13 18.38
N PRO A 727 8.38 35.00 19.38
CA PRO A 727 7.29 35.63 20.11
C PRO A 727 6.35 36.44 19.21
N ALA A 728 5.07 36.10 19.22
CA ALA A 728 4.02 36.83 18.51
C ALA A 728 3.69 38.16 19.19
N ASN A 729 3.27 39.15 18.40
CA ASN A 729 2.81 40.42 18.92
C ASN A 729 1.36 40.33 19.44
N GLN A 730 0.93 41.36 20.17
CA GLN A 730 -0.37 41.35 20.83
C GLN A 730 -1.56 41.32 19.86
N GLU A 731 -1.44 41.93 18.67
CA GLU A 731 -2.51 41.94 17.67
C GLU A 731 -2.72 40.55 17.04
N GLU A 732 -1.64 39.82 16.79
CA GLU A 732 -1.68 38.43 16.31
C GLU A 732 -2.40 37.53 17.33
N ILE A 733 -2.06 37.68 18.62
CA ILE A 733 -2.68 36.92 19.72
C ILE A 733 -4.18 37.26 19.84
N ILE A 734 -4.55 38.55 19.77
CA ILE A 734 -5.95 38.98 19.83
C ILE A 734 -6.75 38.41 18.65
N ARG A 735 -6.18 38.45 17.44
CA ARG A 735 -6.81 37.91 16.23
C ARG A 735 -7.02 36.40 16.32
N PHE A 736 -6.01 35.66 16.79
CA PHE A 736 -6.10 34.22 17.03
C PHE A 736 -7.21 33.90 18.04
N LYS A 737 -7.24 34.61 19.17
CA LYS A 737 -8.27 34.43 20.19
C LYS A 737 -9.68 34.70 19.64
N HIS A 738 -9.85 35.79 18.89
CA HIS A 738 -11.11 36.12 18.25
C HIS A 738 -11.54 35.07 17.22
N LYS A 739 -10.61 34.60 16.39
CA LYS A 739 -10.86 33.57 15.35
C LYS A 739 -11.45 32.29 15.96
N TYR A 740 -10.95 31.85 17.10
CA TYR A 740 -11.34 30.60 17.74
C TYR A 740 -12.31 30.76 18.92
N GLY A 741 -12.84 31.97 19.17
CA GLY A 741 -13.77 32.22 20.28
C GLY A 741 -13.14 32.00 21.66
N ILE A 742 -11.84 32.25 21.79
CA ILE A 742 -11.11 32.15 23.06
C ILE A 742 -11.25 33.49 23.79
N HIS A 743 -12.00 33.51 24.89
CA HIS A 743 -12.37 34.75 25.57
C HIS A 743 -11.59 34.99 26.86
N LYS A 744 -10.84 33.99 27.33
CA LYS A 744 -10.08 34.02 28.60
C LYS A 744 -8.59 33.74 28.37
N PRO A 745 -7.71 34.05 29.35
CA PRO A 745 -6.39 33.43 29.38
C PRO A 745 -6.51 31.91 29.30
N TYR A 746 -5.58 31.22 28.63
CA TYR A 746 -5.70 29.79 28.42
C TYR A 746 -4.41 29.03 28.72
N PHE A 747 -4.57 27.80 29.20
CA PHE A 747 -3.49 26.82 29.19
C PHE A 747 -3.49 26.09 27.85
N LEU A 748 -2.30 25.87 27.29
CA LEU A 748 -2.12 25.15 26.05
C LEU A 748 -1.66 23.72 26.35
N ILE A 749 -2.30 22.76 25.69
CA ILE A 749 -1.97 21.35 25.76
C ILE A 749 -1.68 20.85 24.35
N THR A 750 -0.49 20.30 24.15
CA THR A 750 -0.11 19.66 22.88
C THR A 750 0.06 18.17 23.14
N SER A 751 -0.90 17.34 22.75
CA SER A 751 -0.71 15.87 22.82
C SER A 751 -1.78 15.15 22.02
N ALA A 752 -1.36 14.20 21.18
CA ALA A 752 -2.30 13.21 20.62
C ALA A 752 -2.64 12.15 21.68
N LEU A 753 -3.77 11.46 21.49
CA LEU A 753 -4.05 10.19 22.18
C LEU A 753 -3.03 9.16 21.68
N GLY A 754 -1.82 9.17 22.24
CA GLY A 754 -0.77 8.23 21.89
C GLY A 754 -1.08 6.83 22.41
N GLU A 755 -0.72 5.81 21.63
CA GLU A 755 -0.67 4.43 22.09
C GLU A 755 0.23 4.32 23.35
N GLY A 756 -0.14 3.49 24.32
CA GLY A 756 0.61 3.32 25.57
C GLY A 756 0.38 4.39 26.65
N LYS A 757 -0.50 5.38 26.44
CA LYS A 757 -0.90 6.42 27.43
C LYS A 757 0.26 7.27 27.99
N TYR A 758 1.43 7.26 27.35
CA TYR A 758 2.63 7.93 27.86
C TYR A 758 2.52 9.47 27.87
N LYS A 759 1.68 10.09 27.02
CA LYS A 759 1.50 11.57 27.00
C LYS A 759 0.82 12.12 28.27
N ASN A 760 0.09 11.27 29.00
CA ASN A 760 -0.43 11.54 30.35
C ASN A 760 -1.19 12.87 30.55
N THR A 761 -1.87 13.34 29.51
CA THR A 761 -2.66 14.58 29.53
C THR A 761 -3.74 14.61 30.62
N ILE A 762 -4.19 13.44 31.08
CA ILE A 762 -5.19 13.33 32.15
C ILE A 762 -4.73 13.97 33.46
N LEU A 763 -3.42 13.97 33.74
CA LEU A 763 -2.84 14.61 34.93
C LEU A 763 -3.19 16.11 34.97
N PHE A 764 -3.06 16.80 33.83
CA PHE A 764 -3.46 18.20 33.71
C PHE A 764 -4.95 18.39 34.02
N PHE A 765 -5.84 17.60 33.40
CA PHE A 765 -7.28 17.78 33.62
C PHE A 765 -7.69 17.50 35.07
N GLN A 766 -7.11 16.48 35.71
CA GLN A 766 -7.35 16.19 37.12
C GLN A 766 -6.92 17.38 38.00
N ALA A 767 -5.73 17.93 37.78
CA ALA A 767 -5.20 19.07 38.52
C ALA A 767 -5.98 20.36 38.24
N PHE A 768 -6.30 20.63 36.97
CA PHE A 768 -7.08 21.79 36.54
C PHE A 768 -8.48 21.80 37.16
N SER A 769 -9.08 20.62 37.38
CA SER A 769 -10.36 20.53 38.07
C SER A 769 -10.30 20.94 39.54
N LYS A 770 -9.13 20.89 40.19
CA LYS A 770 -8.91 21.32 41.58
C LYS A 770 -8.61 22.81 41.71
N LEU A 771 -8.35 23.50 40.61
CA LEU A 771 -8.00 24.91 40.61
C LEU A 771 -9.21 25.78 40.99
N ALA A 772 -9.11 26.54 42.09
CA ALA A 772 -10.21 27.35 42.62
C ALA A 772 -10.71 28.42 41.63
N ASN A 773 -9.81 29.00 40.83
CA ASN A 773 -10.12 29.99 39.80
C ASN A 773 -10.24 29.39 38.38
N ARG A 774 -10.50 28.07 38.23
CA ARG A 774 -10.55 27.39 36.91
C ARG A 774 -11.52 28.03 35.91
N GLY A 775 -12.63 28.60 36.40
CA GLY A 775 -13.61 29.30 35.55
C GLY A 775 -13.07 30.58 34.90
N GLY A 776 -11.91 31.08 35.35
CA GLY A 776 -11.19 32.21 34.76
C GLY A 776 -10.29 31.85 33.58
N PHE A 777 -10.17 30.57 33.22
CA PHE A 777 -9.33 30.10 32.13
C PHE A 777 -10.13 29.36 31.07
N ASP A 778 -9.63 29.38 29.84
CA ASP A 778 -9.97 28.44 28.79
C ASP A 778 -8.85 27.38 28.66
N VAL A 779 -9.11 26.27 27.97
CA VAL A 779 -8.08 25.29 27.61
C VAL A 779 -8.02 25.19 26.10
N VAL A 780 -6.82 25.38 25.53
CA VAL A 780 -6.57 25.10 24.10
C VAL A 780 -5.86 23.77 24.02
N ALA A 781 -6.46 22.80 23.34
CA ALA A 781 -5.93 21.47 23.16
C ALA A 781 -5.68 21.22 21.67
N THR A 782 -4.43 20.98 21.30
CA THR A 782 -4.02 20.64 19.91
C THR A 782 -3.37 19.27 19.85
N GLY A 783 -3.54 18.59 18.72
CA GLY A 783 -3.16 17.18 18.54
C GLY A 783 -4.29 16.17 18.86
N PHE A 784 -5.47 16.64 19.25
CA PHE A 784 -6.67 15.81 19.48
C PHE A 784 -7.58 15.78 18.23
N GLY A 785 -8.50 14.81 18.18
CA GLY A 785 -9.66 14.91 17.29
C GLY A 785 -10.58 16.08 17.68
N ASN A 786 -11.71 16.25 16.98
CA ASN A 786 -12.62 17.40 17.18
C ASN A 786 -13.28 17.46 18.58
N GLN A 787 -13.07 16.47 19.45
CA GLN A 787 -13.62 16.41 20.80
C GLN A 787 -12.65 15.73 21.77
N LEU A 788 -12.71 16.12 23.05
CA LEU A 788 -12.03 15.40 24.14
C LEU A 788 -12.64 14.00 24.37
N PRO A 789 -11.82 13.04 24.85
CA PRO A 789 -12.30 11.75 25.33
C PRO A 789 -13.44 11.90 26.34
N PRO A 790 -14.51 11.09 26.24
CA PRO A 790 -15.67 11.17 27.14
C PRO A 790 -15.29 11.13 28.63
N GLU A 791 -14.30 10.33 28.99
CA GLU A 791 -13.82 10.13 30.36
C GLU A 791 -13.16 11.38 30.97
N TRP A 792 -12.71 12.34 30.15
CA TRP A 792 -12.07 13.57 30.62
C TRP A 792 -13.08 14.71 30.82
N ARG A 793 -14.26 14.63 30.19
CA ARG A 793 -15.29 15.68 30.23
C ARG A 793 -15.70 16.05 31.67
N LYS A 794 -15.71 15.08 32.57
CA LYS A 794 -16.03 15.31 34.00
C LYS A 794 -15.11 16.32 34.70
N TYR A 795 -13.88 16.50 34.21
CA TYR A 795 -12.91 17.44 34.76
C TYR A 795 -13.00 18.85 34.14
N THR A 796 -13.83 19.03 33.11
CA THR A 796 -13.93 20.28 32.33
C THR A 796 -15.11 21.17 32.72
N THR A 797 -15.91 20.74 33.71
CA THR A 797 -17.12 21.46 34.14
C THR A 797 -16.84 22.89 34.59
N GLY A 798 -17.41 23.86 33.86
CA GLY A 798 -17.26 25.30 34.12
C GLY A 798 -16.11 25.98 33.37
N CYS A 799 -15.47 25.28 32.42
CA CYS A 799 -14.41 25.80 31.56
C CYS A 799 -14.71 25.49 30.09
N SER A 800 -14.29 26.37 29.17
CA SER A 800 -14.35 26.13 27.73
C SER A 800 -13.09 25.39 27.29
N VAL A 801 -13.24 24.25 26.62
CA VAL A 801 -12.12 23.55 25.98
C VAL A 801 -12.23 23.65 24.47
N HIS A 802 -11.18 24.15 23.85
CA HIS A 802 -11.05 24.37 22.42
C HIS A 802 -10.13 23.29 21.83
N CYS A 803 -10.70 22.27 21.19
CA CYS A 803 -9.94 21.25 20.46
C CYS A 803 -9.65 21.76 19.04
N LEU A 804 -8.41 22.17 18.79
CA LEU A 804 -8.02 22.86 17.55
C LEU A 804 -6.98 22.07 16.76
N TYR A 805 -7.05 22.15 15.43
CA TYR A 805 -5.98 21.75 14.54
C TYR A 805 -5.24 23.01 14.09
N LEU A 806 -3.98 23.15 14.48
CA LEU A 806 -3.18 24.37 14.27
C LEU A 806 -2.02 24.07 13.32
N GLY A 807 -1.88 24.88 12.26
CA GLY A 807 -0.63 24.94 11.49
C GLY A 807 0.46 25.73 12.23
N ASP A 808 1.69 25.70 11.73
CA ASP A 808 2.87 26.22 12.45
C ASP A 808 2.75 27.72 12.80
N GLU A 809 2.23 28.54 11.90
CA GLU A 809 2.00 29.97 12.15
C GLU A 809 1.00 30.19 13.30
N GLU A 810 -0.09 29.44 13.32
CA GLU A 810 -1.12 29.55 14.36
C GLU A 810 -0.66 28.92 15.67
N LEU A 811 0.13 27.85 15.61
CA LEU A 811 0.72 27.19 16.75
C LEU A 811 1.72 28.12 17.46
N ARG A 812 2.57 28.83 16.70
CA ARG A 812 3.43 29.90 17.24
C ARG A 812 2.63 30.94 18.02
N VAL A 813 1.54 31.46 17.42
CA VAL A 813 0.67 32.45 18.09
C VAL A 813 -0.02 31.84 19.31
N ALA A 814 -0.43 30.58 19.24
CA ALA A 814 -1.02 29.86 20.35
C ALA A 814 -0.05 29.70 21.52
N TYR A 815 1.23 29.40 21.26
CA TYR A 815 2.27 29.37 22.29
C TYR A 815 2.44 30.75 22.94
N SER A 816 2.67 31.80 22.14
CA SER A 816 2.90 33.16 22.66
C SER A 816 1.71 33.71 23.46
N GLY A 817 0.48 33.33 23.10
CA GLY A 817 -0.73 33.77 23.79
C GLY A 817 -1.11 32.95 25.03
N ALA A 818 -0.44 31.83 25.29
CA ALA A 818 -0.78 30.91 26.37
C ALA A 818 -0.28 31.39 27.73
N VAL A 819 -1.01 31.02 28.78
CA VAL A 819 -0.54 31.11 30.16
C VAL A 819 0.68 30.21 30.30
N ALA A 820 0.57 28.95 29.90
CA ALA A 820 1.69 28.04 29.81
C ALA A 820 1.37 26.90 28.84
N LEU A 821 2.41 26.30 28.28
CA LEU A 821 2.34 24.94 27.76
C LEU A 821 2.41 23.98 28.96
N VAL A 822 1.43 23.08 29.08
CA VAL A 822 1.50 21.96 30.02
C VAL A 822 1.71 20.67 29.23
N TYR A 823 2.85 20.02 29.47
CA TYR A 823 3.31 18.85 28.72
C TYR A 823 3.71 17.71 29.68
N PRO A 824 2.72 17.02 30.29
CA PRO A 824 2.94 16.14 31.43
C PRO A 824 3.39 14.72 31.04
N SER A 825 4.12 14.56 29.94
CA SER A 825 4.47 13.25 29.37
C SER A 825 5.31 12.40 30.34
N LYS A 826 5.02 11.11 30.42
CA LYS A 826 5.83 10.11 31.14
C LYS A 826 7.13 9.78 30.42
N TYR A 827 7.14 9.91 29.10
CA TYR A 827 8.32 9.67 28.29
C TYR A 827 8.25 10.45 26.98
N GLU A 828 9.39 10.98 26.55
CA GLU A 828 9.62 11.53 25.23
C GLU A 828 11.06 11.24 24.83
N GLY A 829 11.31 11.03 23.54
CA GLY A 829 12.68 10.92 23.04
C GLY A 829 13.37 12.27 22.89
N PHE A 830 12.64 13.38 22.71
CA PHE A 830 13.22 14.73 22.71
C PHE A 830 12.35 15.77 23.43
N GLY A 831 11.24 16.21 22.81
CA GLY A 831 10.39 17.28 23.34
C GLY A 831 10.39 18.56 22.49
N LEU A 832 10.18 18.43 21.17
CA LEU A 832 10.04 19.58 20.26
C LEU A 832 9.02 20.63 20.75
N PRO A 833 7.83 20.25 21.29
CA PRO A 833 6.88 21.24 21.80
C PRO A 833 7.41 22.12 22.92
N LEU A 834 8.31 21.62 23.79
CA LEU A 834 8.96 22.44 24.82
C LEU A 834 9.84 23.50 24.16
N LEU A 835 10.64 23.08 23.18
CA LEU A 835 11.57 23.97 22.50
C LEU A 835 10.82 25.06 21.71
N GLU A 836 9.77 24.69 20.99
CA GLU A 836 8.89 25.61 20.25
C GLU A 836 8.18 26.61 21.17
N ALA A 837 7.66 26.13 22.31
CA ALA A 837 7.04 26.99 23.32
C ALA A 837 8.03 27.99 23.92
N MET A 838 9.23 27.55 24.31
CA MET A 838 10.28 28.45 24.83
C MET A 838 10.67 29.52 23.78
N ALA A 839 10.81 29.13 22.51
CA ALA A 839 11.16 30.06 21.43
C ALA A 839 10.08 31.13 21.22
N CYS A 840 8.81 30.80 21.46
CA CYS A 840 7.68 31.72 21.40
C CYS A 840 7.47 32.55 22.67
N GLY A 841 8.34 32.41 23.69
CA GLY A 841 8.20 33.09 24.98
C GLY A 841 7.09 32.53 25.86
N CYS A 842 6.74 31.25 25.71
CA CYS A 842 5.70 30.57 26.49
C CYS A 842 6.31 29.85 27.72
N PRO A 843 5.84 30.13 28.94
CA PRO A 843 6.20 29.35 30.13
C PRO A 843 5.81 27.87 30.02
N ILE A 844 6.56 26.98 30.68
CA ILE A 844 6.37 25.52 30.57
C ILE A 844 6.15 24.88 31.94
N ILE A 845 5.19 23.96 31.99
CA ILE A 845 5.05 22.94 33.04
C ILE A 845 5.21 21.56 32.39
N THR A 846 6.13 20.75 32.90
CA THR A 846 6.47 19.44 32.34
C THR A 846 6.88 18.46 33.44
N THR A 847 7.23 17.22 33.10
CA THR A 847 7.74 16.22 34.06
C THR A 847 9.27 16.12 34.02
N PRO A 848 9.92 15.64 35.10
CA PRO A 848 11.37 15.44 35.14
C PRO A 848 11.83 14.13 34.45
N ASN A 849 11.06 13.64 33.48
CA ASN A 849 11.25 12.32 32.88
C ASN A 849 11.96 12.35 31.53
N ALA A 850 12.67 11.26 31.22
CA ALA A 850 13.31 11.00 29.93
C ALA A 850 14.15 12.21 29.45
N SER A 851 13.97 12.66 28.22
CA SER A 851 14.72 13.79 27.67
C SER A 851 14.21 15.16 28.14
N LEU A 852 13.04 15.27 28.77
CA LEU A 852 12.43 16.58 29.06
C LEU A 852 13.32 17.51 29.91
N PRO A 853 14.07 17.04 30.92
CA PRO A 853 15.06 17.86 31.62
C PRO A 853 16.21 18.35 30.74
N GLU A 854 16.62 17.55 29.75
CA GLU A 854 17.68 17.92 28.78
C GLU A 854 17.23 19.08 27.90
N ILE A 855 15.92 19.24 27.65
CA ILE A 855 15.40 20.34 26.84
C ILE A 855 15.04 21.52 27.76
N GLY A 856 14.19 21.29 28.75
CA GLY A 856 13.63 22.32 29.63
C GLY A 856 14.66 23.01 30.53
N GLY A 857 15.72 22.32 30.96
CA GLY A 857 16.74 22.89 31.85
C GLY A 857 16.11 23.60 33.06
N LYS A 858 16.47 24.86 33.31
CA LYS A 858 15.86 25.69 34.37
C LYS A 858 14.56 26.39 33.96
N ALA A 859 14.25 26.40 32.66
CA ALA A 859 13.17 27.16 32.03
C ALA A 859 11.77 26.53 32.15
N ALA A 860 11.62 25.46 32.93
CA ALA A 860 10.36 24.78 33.15
C ALA A 860 10.10 24.56 34.66
N ILE A 861 8.82 24.47 35.03
CA ILE A 861 8.42 23.88 36.31
C ILE A 861 8.25 22.38 36.09
N TYR A 862 8.91 21.58 36.91
CA TYR A 862 8.82 20.12 36.87
C TYR A 862 7.84 19.61 37.92
N VAL A 863 7.00 18.66 37.50
CA VAL A 863 6.01 17.98 38.34
C VAL A 863 6.13 16.48 38.11
N GLU A 864 6.05 15.68 39.17
CA GLU A 864 6.04 14.22 39.05
C GLU A 864 4.84 13.73 38.22
N ASP A 865 5.01 12.64 37.47
CA ASP A 865 4.05 12.23 36.44
C ASP A 865 2.75 11.57 36.94
N ASP A 866 2.61 11.44 38.26
CA ASP A 866 1.43 10.95 38.96
C ASP A 866 0.93 11.94 40.03
N ASP A 867 1.57 13.12 40.18
CA ASP A 867 1.27 14.08 41.23
C ASP A 867 0.25 15.14 40.79
N VAL A 868 -1.02 14.83 41.05
CA VAL A 868 -2.15 15.74 40.75
C VAL A 868 -2.09 17.02 41.58
N GLU A 869 -1.61 16.96 42.83
CA GLU A 869 -1.54 18.15 43.70
C GLU A 869 -0.38 19.05 43.30
N GLY A 870 0.81 18.49 43.07
CA GLY A 870 1.95 19.22 42.54
C GLY A 870 1.66 19.87 41.18
N MET A 871 0.88 19.21 40.33
CA MET A 871 0.42 19.82 39.07
C MET A 871 -0.53 21.00 39.32
N ALA A 872 -1.44 20.91 40.30
CA ALA A 872 -2.34 22.01 40.65
C ALA A 872 -1.58 23.19 41.27
N GLU A 873 -0.56 22.92 42.08
CA GLU A 873 0.36 23.92 42.62
C GLU A 873 1.16 24.60 41.51
N ALA A 874 1.71 23.83 40.56
CA ALA A 874 2.42 24.37 39.40
C ALA A 874 1.52 25.28 38.54
N LEU A 875 0.26 24.88 38.32
CA LEU A 875 -0.74 25.71 37.62
C LEU A 875 -1.03 27.02 38.38
N CYS A 876 -0.97 27.04 39.71
CA CYS A 876 -1.06 28.26 40.52
C CYS A 876 0.23 29.11 40.43
N GLU A 877 1.40 28.49 40.62
CA GLU A 877 2.69 29.17 40.64
C GLU A 877 3.00 29.87 39.32
N ILE A 878 2.68 29.24 38.18
CA ILE A 878 2.95 29.80 36.85
C ILE A 878 2.09 31.02 36.52
N GLN A 879 1.07 31.33 37.32
CA GLN A 879 0.27 32.55 37.18
C GLN A 879 1.00 33.77 37.76
N LYS A 880 1.98 33.59 38.66
CA LYS A 880 2.71 34.68 39.31
C LYS A 880 3.60 35.41 38.30
N PRO A 881 3.49 36.75 38.15
CA PRO A 881 4.27 37.51 37.16
C PRO A 881 5.78 37.27 37.24
N SER A 882 6.35 37.27 38.45
CA SER A 882 7.79 37.05 38.67
C SER A 882 8.27 35.67 38.23
N VAL A 883 7.45 34.63 38.42
CA VAL A 883 7.74 33.27 37.95
C VAL A 883 7.70 33.21 36.43
N ARG A 884 6.67 33.82 35.82
CA ARG A 884 6.53 33.88 34.35
C ARG A 884 7.70 34.59 33.70
N GLU A 885 8.03 35.80 34.15
CA GLU A 885 9.13 36.59 33.61
C GLU A 885 10.46 35.83 33.67
N ARG A 886 10.72 35.14 34.79
CA ARG A 886 11.89 34.28 34.95
C ARG A 886 11.91 33.14 33.94
N LEU A 887 10.83 32.36 33.83
CA LEU A 887 10.74 31.21 32.92
C LEU A 887 10.85 31.63 31.45
N ILE A 888 10.24 32.76 31.07
CA ILE A 888 10.34 33.30 29.70
C ILE A 888 11.79 33.68 29.39
N LYS A 889 12.45 34.40 30.30
CA LYS A 889 13.86 34.78 30.13
C LYS A 889 14.78 33.55 30.02
N GLU A 890 14.61 32.59 30.92
CA GLU A 890 15.40 31.37 30.93
C GLU A 890 15.13 30.51 29.67
N GLY A 891 13.88 30.47 29.20
CA GLY A 891 13.48 29.72 27.99
C GLY A 891 14.09 30.32 26.72
N LEU A 892 13.99 31.62 26.53
CA LEU A 892 14.60 32.31 25.38
C LEU A 892 16.12 32.17 25.35
N GLU A 893 16.78 32.10 26.51
CA GLU A 893 18.22 31.83 26.60
C GLU A 893 18.53 30.36 26.31
N ARG A 894 17.72 29.43 26.82
CA ARG A 894 17.89 27.98 26.63
C ARG A 894 17.81 27.58 25.17
N VAL A 895 16.85 28.14 24.42
CA VAL A 895 16.61 27.81 23.00
C VAL A 895 17.82 28.08 22.11
N LYS A 896 18.68 29.06 22.45
CA LYS A 896 19.89 29.38 21.68
C LYS A 896 20.88 28.22 21.54
N GLN A 897 20.77 27.21 22.40
CA GLN A 897 21.60 26.00 22.35
C GLN A 897 21.11 24.97 21.31
N PHE A 898 19.93 25.19 20.72
CA PHE A 898 19.25 24.24 19.83
C PHE A 898 18.95 24.88 18.48
N SER A 899 19.86 24.72 17.52
CA SER A 899 19.68 25.22 16.15
C SER A 899 19.78 24.08 15.14
N TRP A 900 18.96 24.15 14.08
CA TRP A 900 19.01 23.17 13.00
C TRP A 900 20.36 23.15 12.30
N ALA A 901 21.03 24.31 12.19
CA ALA A 901 22.38 24.39 11.63
C ALA A 901 23.39 23.55 12.44
N ASN A 902 23.32 23.58 13.77
CA ASN A 902 24.19 22.76 14.62
C ASN A 902 23.86 21.27 14.48
N THR A 903 22.56 20.90 14.52
CA THR A 903 22.11 19.51 14.31
C THR A 903 22.59 18.97 12.96
N ALA A 904 22.36 19.73 11.88
CA ALA A 904 22.75 19.36 10.53
C ALA A 904 24.27 19.23 10.39
N SER A 905 25.05 20.09 11.06
CA SER A 905 26.51 19.98 11.08
C SER A 905 26.97 18.71 11.78
N ILE A 906 26.45 18.40 12.98
CA ILE A 906 26.81 17.18 13.72
C ILE A 906 26.53 15.94 12.87
N ILE A 907 25.32 15.84 12.32
CA ILE A 907 24.91 14.69 11.51
C ILE A 907 25.76 14.60 10.23
N ARG A 908 26.05 15.73 9.57
CA ARG A 908 26.93 15.75 8.39
C ARG A 908 28.32 15.20 8.74
N GLU A 909 28.93 15.68 9.81
CA GLU A 909 30.25 15.19 10.24
C GLU A 909 30.21 13.70 10.55
N THR A 910 29.16 13.21 11.21
CA THR A 910 28.95 11.77 11.43
C THR A 910 28.85 10.99 10.13
N ILE A 911 28.08 11.47 9.14
CA ILE A 911 27.94 10.80 7.85
C ILE A 911 29.30 10.75 7.13
N LEU A 912 30.01 11.87 7.04
CA LEU A 912 31.34 11.92 6.44
C LEU A 912 32.32 11.01 7.19
N ASP A 913 32.19 10.92 8.52
CA ASP A 913 33.00 10.05 9.36
C ASP A 913 32.74 8.56 9.10
N VAL A 914 31.50 8.16 8.84
CA VAL A 914 31.12 6.77 8.53
C VAL A 914 31.58 6.39 7.13
N VAL A 915 31.38 7.27 6.14
CA VAL A 915 31.79 7.05 4.75
C VAL A 915 33.32 7.02 4.60
N SER A 916 34.08 7.71 5.48
CA SER A 916 35.55 7.75 5.43
C SER A 916 36.29 6.46 5.84
N LEU A 917 35.59 5.41 6.27
CA LEU A 917 36.15 4.11 6.66
C LEU A 917 36.01 3.10 5.51
N PRO A 918 37.10 2.72 4.82
CA PRO A 918 37.03 2.01 3.54
C PRO A 918 36.88 0.47 3.66
N VAL A 919 36.64 -0.08 4.85
CA VAL A 919 36.73 -1.54 5.08
C VAL A 919 35.46 -2.07 5.75
N LYS A 920 34.82 -3.07 5.11
CA LYS A 920 33.78 -3.89 5.73
C LYS A 920 34.46 -4.85 6.70
N LEU A 921 34.12 -4.73 7.98
CA LEU A 921 34.74 -5.51 9.05
C LEU A 921 33.76 -6.58 9.54
N THR A 922 34.27 -7.74 9.90
CA THR A 922 33.52 -8.83 10.51
C THR A 922 33.74 -8.86 12.04
N ASP A 923 33.22 -9.91 12.69
CA ASP A 923 33.37 -10.13 14.13
C ASP A 923 34.84 -10.31 14.57
N CYS A 924 35.72 -10.70 13.65
CA CYS A 924 37.14 -10.94 13.90
C CYS A 924 37.99 -10.35 12.77
N ASN A 925 38.75 -9.29 13.08
CA ASN A 925 39.57 -8.58 12.11
C ASN A 925 41.05 -8.67 12.47
N TYR A 926 41.89 -9.12 11.54
CA TYR A 926 43.33 -9.23 11.70
C TYR A 926 44.05 -8.32 10.71
N LEU A 927 45.08 -7.62 11.18
CA LEU A 927 45.95 -6.79 10.33
C LEU A 927 47.22 -7.56 10.00
N ILE A 928 47.50 -7.74 8.71
CA ILE A 928 48.75 -8.29 8.20
C ILE A 928 49.61 -7.13 7.71
N LEU A 929 50.87 -7.13 8.15
CA LEU A 929 51.92 -6.19 7.73
C LEU A 929 53.00 -6.99 6.95
N PRO A 930 52.85 -7.14 5.62
CA PRO A 930 53.79 -7.90 4.80
C PRO A 930 55.12 -7.20 4.63
N TYR A 931 56.22 -7.96 4.65
CA TYR A 931 57.52 -7.44 4.22
C TYR A 931 57.68 -7.62 2.71
N TRP A 932 57.10 -6.67 1.95
CA TRP A 932 57.07 -6.72 0.49
C TRP A 932 58.45 -6.69 -0.20
N GLN A 933 59.50 -6.25 0.50
CA GLN A 933 60.89 -6.23 -0.02
C GLN A 933 61.65 -7.54 0.22
N GLY A 934 60.99 -8.56 0.76
CA GLY A 934 61.57 -9.88 1.04
C GLY A 934 61.67 -10.80 -0.17
N GLU A 935 62.18 -12.01 0.07
CA GLU A 935 62.22 -13.08 -0.94
C GLU A 935 60.80 -13.61 -1.22
N GLU A 936 60.32 -13.48 -2.46
CA GLU A 936 58.94 -13.76 -2.88
C GLU A 936 58.45 -15.16 -2.47
N GLY A 937 59.29 -16.19 -2.61
CA GLY A 937 58.95 -17.56 -2.21
C GLY A 937 58.71 -17.74 -0.70
N LYS A 938 59.37 -16.94 0.14
CA LYS A 938 59.12 -16.95 1.60
C LYS A 938 57.84 -16.21 1.95
N LEU A 939 57.54 -15.12 1.25
CA LEU A 939 56.30 -14.36 1.43
C LEU A 939 55.08 -15.20 1.04
N ILE A 940 55.16 -15.90 -0.11
CA ILE A 940 54.15 -16.86 -0.57
C ILE A 940 53.93 -17.93 0.49
N ALA A 941 54.98 -18.61 0.95
CA ALA A 941 54.86 -19.68 1.94
C ALA A 941 54.21 -19.21 3.25
N ALA A 942 54.57 -18.01 3.73
CA ALA A 942 54.04 -17.47 4.97
C ALA A 942 52.57 -17.02 4.84
N LEU A 943 52.20 -16.40 3.70
CA LEU A 943 50.80 -16.07 3.39
C LEU A 943 49.93 -17.33 3.26
N THR A 944 50.44 -18.37 2.59
CA THR A 944 49.77 -19.68 2.48
C THR A 944 49.47 -20.26 3.87
N GLY A 945 50.47 -20.30 4.75
CA GLY A 945 50.29 -20.82 6.11
C GLY A 945 49.28 -20.04 6.95
N ILE A 946 49.28 -18.70 6.87
CA ILE A 946 48.33 -17.86 7.59
C ILE A 946 46.90 -18.06 7.08
N LEU A 947 46.71 -18.01 5.76
CA LEU A 947 45.39 -18.17 5.15
C LEU A 947 44.82 -19.56 5.44
N GLU A 948 45.63 -20.62 5.35
CA GLU A 948 45.22 -21.98 5.69
C GLU A 948 44.75 -22.07 7.16
N LYS A 949 45.59 -21.63 8.11
CA LYS A 949 45.28 -21.69 9.55
C LYS A 949 44.03 -20.88 9.90
N LEU A 950 43.91 -19.66 9.38
CA LEU A 950 42.75 -18.80 9.64
C LEU A 950 41.48 -19.36 9.01
N THR A 951 41.56 -19.96 7.82
CA THR A 951 40.40 -20.63 7.18
C THR A 951 39.92 -21.80 8.02
N VAL A 952 40.84 -22.66 8.47
CA VAL A 952 40.52 -23.83 9.30
C VAL A 952 39.88 -23.40 10.61
N ALA A 953 40.44 -22.39 11.27
CA ALA A 953 39.95 -21.94 12.56
C ALA A 953 38.60 -21.19 12.44
N ALA A 954 38.42 -20.41 11.36
CA ALA A 954 37.13 -19.81 11.00
C ALA A 954 36.05 -20.89 10.71
N THR A 955 36.43 -21.98 10.03
CA THR A 955 35.53 -23.11 9.77
C THR A 955 35.12 -23.84 11.05
N GLN A 956 36.05 -24.02 12.00
CA GLN A 956 35.77 -24.67 13.29
C GLN A 956 34.88 -23.83 14.21
N THR A 957 34.99 -22.50 14.13
CA THR A 957 34.23 -21.56 14.96
C THR A 957 32.96 -21.03 14.29
N ASP A 958 32.76 -21.34 13.00
CA ASP A 958 31.70 -20.82 12.12
C ASP A 958 31.60 -19.29 12.13
N LYS A 959 32.75 -18.61 12.20
CA LYS A 959 32.87 -17.14 12.19
C LYS A 959 33.52 -16.66 10.91
N THR A 960 33.09 -15.50 10.43
CA THR A 960 33.73 -14.83 9.29
C THR A 960 34.89 -13.97 9.76
N VAL A 961 36.02 -14.04 9.06
CA VAL A 961 37.25 -13.33 9.41
C VAL A 961 37.57 -12.32 8.32
N THR A 962 37.82 -11.06 8.71
CA THR A 962 38.34 -10.05 7.80
C THR A 962 39.86 -9.97 7.95
N LEU A 963 40.56 -10.17 6.84
CA LEU A 963 42.00 -10.12 6.75
C LEU A 963 42.43 -8.82 6.06
N ILE A 964 42.96 -7.88 6.83
CA ILE A 964 43.38 -6.57 6.32
C ILE A 964 44.86 -6.64 6.00
N ILE A 965 45.24 -6.51 4.73
CA ILE A 965 46.64 -6.56 4.29
C ILE A 965 47.12 -5.14 3.96
N ASP A 966 48.14 -4.66 4.65
CA ASP A 966 48.78 -3.37 4.34
C ASP A 966 49.66 -3.49 3.10
N ALA A 967 49.26 -2.85 2.00
CA ALA A 967 50.00 -2.76 0.75
C ALA A 967 50.85 -1.47 0.64
N SER A 968 50.92 -0.65 1.70
CA SER A 968 51.64 0.62 1.68
C SER A 968 53.12 0.43 1.30
N GLY A 969 53.58 1.19 0.30
CA GLY A 969 54.96 1.13 -0.18
C GLY A 969 55.27 -0.03 -1.14
N TYR A 970 54.25 -0.73 -1.65
CA TYR A 970 54.35 -1.75 -2.70
C TYR A 970 53.27 -1.54 -3.77
N SER A 971 53.42 -2.17 -4.93
CA SER A 971 52.42 -2.12 -6.00
C SER A 971 51.18 -2.92 -5.58
N GLU A 972 50.03 -2.26 -5.46
CA GLU A 972 48.77 -2.90 -5.04
C GLU A 972 48.34 -3.99 -6.04
N GLU A 973 48.61 -3.80 -7.33
CA GLU A 973 48.33 -4.77 -8.39
C GLU A 973 49.20 -6.03 -8.25
N ASP A 974 50.48 -5.85 -7.91
CA ASP A 974 51.42 -6.97 -7.70
C ASP A 974 51.14 -7.70 -6.38
N ALA A 975 50.87 -6.96 -5.30
CA ALA A 975 50.44 -7.51 -4.01
C ALA A 975 49.20 -8.38 -4.18
N ASN A 976 48.21 -7.86 -4.90
CA ASN A 976 46.99 -8.58 -5.16
C ASN A 976 47.19 -9.80 -6.06
N SER A 977 48.01 -9.69 -7.11
CA SER A 977 48.33 -10.82 -7.99
C SER A 977 48.97 -11.97 -7.20
N LEU A 978 49.90 -11.65 -6.29
CA LEU A 978 50.57 -12.64 -5.45
C LEU A 978 49.59 -13.33 -4.49
N VAL A 979 48.79 -12.56 -3.75
CA VAL A 979 47.81 -13.12 -2.79
C VAL A 979 46.73 -13.92 -3.52
N SER A 980 46.26 -13.46 -4.69
CA SER A 980 45.30 -14.20 -5.51
C SER A 980 45.87 -15.55 -5.98
N GLY A 981 47.17 -15.58 -6.34
CA GLY A 981 47.88 -16.82 -6.64
C GLY A 981 47.87 -17.81 -5.48
N VAL A 982 48.17 -17.33 -4.26
CA VAL A 982 48.14 -18.14 -3.03
C VAL A 982 46.74 -18.67 -2.73
N VAL A 983 45.71 -17.83 -2.83
CA VAL A 983 44.31 -18.22 -2.59
C VAL A 983 43.88 -19.29 -3.59
N MET A 984 44.20 -19.11 -4.88
CA MET A 984 43.85 -20.07 -5.92
C MET A 984 44.55 -21.42 -5.72
N GLU A 985 45.82 -21.41 -5.30
CA GLU A 985 46.57 -22.62 -4.96
C GLU A 985 45.89 -23.39 -3.81
N LEU A 986 45.50 -22.70 -2.74
CA LEU A 986 44.80 -23.29 -1.59
C LEU A 986 43.44 -23.88 -1.97
N MET A 987 42.65 -23.17 -2.78
CA MET A 987 41.33 -23.66 -3.24
C MET A 987 41.47 -24.90 -4.13
N LEU A 988 42.45 -24.92 -5.05
CA LEU A 988 42.63 -26.01 -6.01
C LEU A 988 43.26 -27.26 -5.40
N HIS A 989 44.26 -27.09 -4.53
CA HIS A 989 45.05 -28.22 -4.01
C HIS A 989 44.55 -28.75 -2.66
N GLN A 990 43.94 -27.90 -1.83
CA GLN A 990 43.51 -28.30 -0.48
C GLN A 990 41.98 -28.35 -0.31
N GLY A 991 41.19 -27.91 -1.31
CA GLY A 991 39.73 -27.98 -1.27
C GLY A 991 39.09 -27.09 -0.19
N LEU A 992 39.79 -26.04 0.26
CA LEU A 992 39.31 -25.08 1.24
C LEU A 992 38.35 -24.08 0.58
N ASP A 993 37.17 -23.91 1.17
CA ASP A 993 36.17 -22.92 0.75
C ASP A 993 36.47 -21.55 1.38
N LEU A 994 37.54 -20.92 0.89
CA LEU A 994 38.04 -19.63 1.37
C LEU A 994 36.99 -18.51 1.21
N GLU A 995 36.18 -18.56 0.15
CA GLU A 995 35.16 -17.55 -0.17
C GLU A 995 34.05 -17.47 0.89
N LYS A 996 33.80 -18.56 1.63
CA LYS A 996 32.77 -18.61 2.65
C LYS A 996 33.19 -17.97 3.98
N TYR A 997 34.47 -18.06 4.34
CA TYR A 997 34.94 -17.79 5.71
C TYR A 997 35.91 -16.61 5.84
N LEU A 998 36.57 -16.20 4.74
CA LEU A 998 37.58 -15.13 4.75
C LEU A 998 37.22 -14.03 3.77
N ASP A 999 37.23 -12.79 4.27
CA ASP A 999 37.16 -11.57 3.46
C ASP A 999 38.54 -10.89 3.47
N ILE A 1000 39.23 -10.85 2.33
CA ILE A 1000 40.59 -10.30 2.23
C ILE A 1000 40.51 -8.88 1.66
N VAL A 1001 41.02 -7.91 2.41
CA VAL A 1001 40.96 -6.50 2.05
C VAL A 1001 42.36 -5.89 2.06
N PHE A 1002 42.73 -5.21 0.97
CA PHE A 1002 43.97 -4.44 0.90
C PHE A 1002 43.74 -3.01 1.37
N VAL A 1003 44.69 -2.48 2.15
CA VAL A 1003 44.74 -1.06 2.53
C VAL A 1003 46.07 -0.47 2.12
N SER A 1004 46.06 0.72 1.55
CA SER A 1004 47.25 1.45 1.08
C SER A 1004 47.15 2.91 1.54
N ASP A 1005 48.25 3.45 2.07
CA ASP A 1005 48.42 4.88 2.36
C ASP A 1005 47.36 5.54 3.27
N LEU A 1006 46.77 4.78 4.21
CA LEU A 1006 45.79 5.30 5.17
C LEU A 1006 46.37 6.44 6.04
N ASN A 1007 45.59 7.51 6.21
CA ASN A 1007 45.95 8.66 7.04
C ASN A 1007 45.74 8.39 8.56
N GLU A 1008 46.26 9.27 9.42
CA GLU A 1008 46.21 9.06 10.88
C GLU A 1008 44.79 8.97 11.45
N ARG A 1009 43.82 9.73 10.89
CA ARG A 1009 42.41 9.70 11.31
C ARG A 1009 41.76 8.35 10.95
N GLN A 1010 42.08 7.81 9.78
CA GLN A 1010 41.61 6.49 9.34
C GLN A 1010 42.19 5.37 10.20
N TRP A 1011 43.50 5.43 10.51
CA TRP A 1011 44.13 4.45 11.40
C TRP A 1011 43.55 4.47 12.82
N ARG A 1012 43.37 5.66 13.43
CA ARG A 1012 42.78 5.76 14.78
C ARG A 1012 41.40 5.13 14.90
N LYS A 1013 40.64 5.06 13.80
CA LYS A 1013 39.32 4.42 13.74
C LYS A 1013 39.38 2.92 13.43
N LEU A 1014 40.34 2.49 12.62
CA LEU A 1014 40.51 1.09 12.25
C LEU A 1014 41.10 0.26 13.41
N LEU A 1015 42.06 0.83 14.14
CA LEU A 1015 42.83 0.13 15.18
C LEU A 1015 41.99 -0.45 16.33
N PRO A 1016 40.99 0.26 16.90
CA PRO A 1016 40.14 -0.31 17.95
C PRO A 1016 39.29 -1.50 17.49
N ARG A 1017 39.21 -1.76 16.18
CA ARG A 1017 38.45 -2.85 15.57
C ARG A 1017 39.35 -4.01 15.12
N ILE A 1018 40.67 -3.88 15.21
CA ILE A 1018 41.66 -4.92 14.90
C ILE A 1018 41.97 -5.71 16.18
N LYS A 1019 41.81 -7.03 16.11
CA LYS A 1019 42.05 -7.93 17.25
C LYS A 1019 43.54 -8.15 17.51
N ALA A 1020 44.32 -8.33 16.45
CA ALA A 1020 45.75 -8.59 16.51
C ALA A 1020 46.42 -8.20 15.19
N ARG A 1021 47.74 -7.99 15.26
CA ARG A 1021 48.59 -7.82 14.08
C ARG A 1021 49.47 -9.05 13.85
N ILE A 1022 49.69 -9.38 12.58
CA ILE A 1022 50.57 -10.46 12.10
C ILE A 1022 51.68 -9.81 11.26
N SER A 1023 52.95 -10.07 11.61
CA SER A 1023 54.12 -9.40 11.03
C SER A 1023 55.20 -10.40 10.65
N PHE A 1024 55.87 -10.17 9.51
CA PHE A 1024 56.84 -11.11 8.92
C PHE A 1024 58.31 -10.66 9.11
N SER A 1025 58.74 -10.34 10.33
CA SER A 1025 60.13 -10.48 10.83
C SER A 1025 60.29 -9.85 12.22
N LEU A 1026 61.29 -10.31 12.99
CA LEU A 1026 61.69 -9.70 14.27
C LEU A 1026 62.35 -8.32 14.11
N GLU A 1027 62.88 -8.00 12.92
CA GLU A 1027 63.50 -6.71 12.61
C GLU A 1027 62.44 -5.63 12.31
N ASP A 1028 61.24 -6.00 11.86
CA ASP A 1028 60.14 -5.07 11.56
C ASP A 1028 59.43 -4.51 12.80
N VAL A 1029 59.61 -5.13 13.98
CA VAL A 1029 59.22 -4.54 15.26
C VAL A 1029 59.92 -3.19 15.48
N GLN A 1030 61.09 -2.97 14.85
CA GLN A 1030 61.84 -1.71 14.95
C GLN A 1030 61.47 -0.69 13.86
N LYS A 1031 60.86 -1.12 12.74
CA LYS A 1031 60.45 -0.23 11.63
C LYS A 1031 58.98 0.20 11.70
N ALA A 1032 58.12 -0.58 12.37
CA ALA A 1032 56.74 -0.22 12.69
C ALA A 1032 56.63 0.76 13.89
N SER A 1033 57.55 1.71 14.01
CA SER A 1033 57.58 2.74 15.08
C SER A 1033 56.57 3.87 14.85
N ARG A 1034 55.39 3.57 14.32
CA ARG A 1034 54.24 4.45 14.57
C ARG A 1034 53.73 4.10 15.97
N ASP A 1035 53.81 5.06 16.89
CA ASP A 1035 53.23 4.95 18.25
C ASP A 1035 51.79 4.38 18.25
N LEU A 1036 51.07 4.54 17.13
CA LEU A 1036 49.73 4.01 16.86
C LEU A 1036 49.54 2.50 17.08
N PHE A 1037 50.54 1.64 16.82
CA PHE A 1037 50.33 0.18 16.86
C PHE A 1037 50.81 -0.47 18.17
N LYS A 1038 51.28 0.30 19.15
CA LYS A 1038 51.90 -0.24 20.37
C LYS A 1038 50.94 -1.07 21.23
N ASP A 1039 49.64 -0.77 21.15
CA ASP A 1039 48.61 -1.40 21.98
C ASP A 1039 48.03 -2.69 21.38
N LEU A 1040 48.41 -3.06 20.14
CA LEU A 1040 47.96 -4.29 19.50
C LEU A 1040 48.86 -5.48 19.83
N ALA A 1041 48.26 -6.60 20.23
CA ALA A 1041 48.96 -7.87 20.41
C ALA A 1041 49.60 -8.34 19.08
N THR A 1042 50.86 -8.75 19.14
CA THR A 1042 51.59 -9.33 17.99
C THR A 1042 51.48 -10.84 18.07
N VAL A 1043 50.99 -11.48 17.01
CA VAL A 1043 50.85 -12.94 16.94
C VAL A 1043 51.88 -13.48 15.96
N GLY A 1044 52.80 -14.32 16.44
CA GLY A 1044 53.78 -15.02 15.59
C GLY A 1044 53.18 -16.21 14.84
N GLU A 1045 53.85 -16.67 13.78
CA GLU A 1045 53.40 -17.79 12.92
C GLU A 1045 53.22 -19.11 13.69
N GLU A 1046 53.99 -19.31 14.77
CA GLU A 1046 53.94 -20.46 15.68
C GLU A 1046 52.91 -20.33 16.82
N GLU A 1047 52.43 -19.12 17.14
CA GLU A 1047 51.49 -18.86 18.26
C GLU A 1047 50.01 -18.85 17.84
N LEU A 1048 49.72 -18.97 16.53
CA LEU A 1048 48.36 -19.00 15.99
C LEU A 1048 47.51 -20.19 16.49
N ASP A 1049 48.15 -21.27 16.98
CA ASP A 1049 47.49 -22.50 17.46
C ASP A 1049 46.72 -22.33 18.78
N GLY A 1050 46.84 -21.19 19.47
CA GLY A 1050 46.19 -20.94 20.78
C GLY A 1050 45.29 -19.70 20.87
N ILE A 1051 45.10 -18.93 19.79
CA ILE A 1051 44.46 -17.60 19.81
C ILE A 1051 43.09 -17.55 19.09
N VAL A 1052 42.62 -18.67 18.51
CA VAL A 1052 41.32 -18.74 17.84
C VAL A 1052 40.21 -19.27 18.74
#